data_AF-A0A449B075-F1
#
_entry.id   AF-A0A449B075-F1
#
_cell.length_a   1.000
_cell.length_b   1.000
_cell.length_c   1.000
_cell.angle_alpha   90.00
_cell.angle_beta   90.00
_cell.angle_gamma   90.00
#
_symmetry.space_group_name_H-M   'P 1'
#
loop_
_entity.id
_entity.type
_entity.pdbx_description
1 polymer ?
#
loop_
_entity_poly.entity_id
_entity_poly.type
_entity_poly.pdbx_seq_one_letter_code
_entity_poly.pdbx_strand_id
1 'polypeptide(L)'
;MISQQNKYKVILDNLLEVSNNDSAIFTKVNDKDYFDILSLVRPEDFERICRLETFEVSLYEMGLSKVVTKLKETSNIEDFIRVLKEWTNIKEDEIGQIRHNYLKMRDKVIGNLEVKIQKSLLKWKVLNDKTINILDETNIWPLHLGFLFVSLRKEDKAIYAPLFFKEAHIQFKNGRPYLSSNGDIKINEKLLFFLSNQGFDLYLDDQVKEFEINTLLRNLQTHWNGLYNIPLNIVENFKKFRPDEIQNPSLSFFPGAVLGIFQPGGGFSRTRMKEIIQNGEIDEIIDVEFNKNIYKNKIDRSIFNPNLALFKITESNLSQDRAILSSLNQNTVIWGPPGTGKSQTIVNLIANILVYGKTAIVASQKRAALEVIYQRLNKLNPFALFISNSKEMKKSSFYEPIQNYLEMIENFDSYNQIKHCSTITAQELNFIAKASEYLSDPTSQLVLKAYYYISVHKKDFDFDKEMGFIVDLPKDVFYPQVPFKQGETAKELLKNHDLTFLPFVRKYFELRRLGQEIDSHLTGFTGTLHDLMQFMREIGYDKEQTNNPFDRINELMKLEENISYANTISDEEAIKNVVLERIFKTIANFNEEERMLYREFAQSIRIVNYEPYRFIKKYSAIIKKIFPIIIATPNTDLSGWTKNEFDYAILDESSQIFIENGLPILYLAKRKILAGDTQQMKPNNWFGTRQSDDSIFGQVDSLLDYALSLGVFPILLDKNYRSNHAALMTFSSKHFYNSTLDAIDSATSWSTNPIEVIQVEDGAWENQKNVAEAKKAIEIAIENLDKYEKIIILGFNGKQSDYITWLIFRNHPELEEAIKKRRLLIRNIENIQGDEADLVIATLAYDKNTKIQYSYVARPGGKNALNVAISRAKEKMIVLKTINSSDIPLTPNMQEDLKIFKKWLDFLELSIEGRRVLLKDSFKQPEEIDEILSEKEKWFKLKVYSYLRDLTRQIPNCEIFRDYIVGSMTIDIVITVNKIPYKSFIFDTYNYASKPINYAKMRDKIRFLVSKKYDIEVITPISWIKLQNEILKFFNPGAIRNFYNSSIEGATSTYLLNKEPQIIEETSNEVDTWVGVSQEKLHDATQTVQINESEIQNFKEVNDFSKTVEINVAQKSEQVKQTNTEEYFKTVKVWMENTSESNLNEAIKPSSDSKQIDDVLEQKHHLEKSETTTNLDDHDDFIKKMKQDLDEVNF
;
A
#
# COMPACT_ATOMS: atom_id res chain seq x y z
N MET A 1 30.68 -1.35 -31.05
CA MET A 1 29.39 -2.08 -31.18
C MET A 1 29.44 -3.50 -30.60
N ILE A 2 30.40 -4.36 -30.98
CA ILE A 2 30.50 -5.74 -30.41
C ILE A 2 30.78 -5.76 -28.89
N SER A 3 31.52 -4.78 -28.34
CA SER A 3 31.81 -4.71 -26.90
C SER A 3 30.62 -4.24 -26.03
N GLN A 4 29.73 -3.37 -26.55
CA GLN A 4 28.53 -2.93 -25.83
C GLN A 4 27.43 -4.02 -25.83
N GLN A 5 27.33 -4.82 -26.89
CA GLN A 5 26.38 -5.93 -26.93
C GLN A 5 26.68 -7.01 -25.88
N ASN A 6 27.94 -7.22 -25.52
CA ASN A 6 28.31 -8.17 -24.46
C ASN A 6 27.98 -7.65 -23.05
N LYS A 7 28.07 -6.33 -22.78
CA LYS A 7 27.74 -5.72 -21.47
C LYS A 7 26.27 -5.92 -21.07
N TYR A 8 25.35 -5.94 -22.04
CA TYR A 8 23.90 -6.03 -21.80
C TYR A 8 23.28 -7.34 -22.28
N LYS A 9 24.11 -8.31 -22.69
CA LYS A 9 23.66 -9.63 -23.15
C LYS A 9 22.86 -10.36 -22.06
N VAL A 10 23.26 -10.22 -20.80
CA VAL A 10 22.58 -10.81 -19.64
C VAL A 10 21.15 -10.31 -19.49
N ILE A 11 20.89 -9.01 -19.72
CA ILE A 11 19.54 -8.42 -19.67
C ILE A 11 18.65 -9.04 -20.75
N LEU A 12 19.17 -9.15 -21.99
CA LEU A 12 18.44 -9.77 -23.09
C LEU A 12 18.24 -11.26 -22.88
N ASP A 13 19.21 -11.99 -22.35
CA ASP A 13 19.09 -13.43 -22.10
C ASP A 13 18.11 -13.71 -20.96
N ASN A 14 18.10 -12.88 -19.91
CA ASN A 14 17.15 -13.01 -18.80
C ASN A 14 15.69 -12.76 -19.23
N LEU A 15 15.42 -11.85 -20.18
CA LEU A 15 14.07 -11.62 -20.74
C LEU A 15 13.47 -12.83 -21.49
N LEU A 16 14.27 -13.84 -21.83
CA LEU A 16 13.78 -15.06 -22.46
C LEU A 16 13.48 -16.19 -21.48
N GLU A 17 13.93 -16.06 -20.21
CA GLU A 17 13.71 -17.05 -19.16
C GLU A 17 13.97 -18.51 -19.62
N VAL A 18 15.15 -18.79 -20.17
CA VAL A 18 15.50 -20.14 -20.64
C VAL A 18 16.06 -20.97 -19.47
N SER A 19 15.29 -21.94 -18.95
CA SER A 19 15.85 -22.94 -18.02
C SER A 19 16.27 -24.24 -18.70
N ASN A 20 17.12 -24.99 -18.01
CA ASN A 20 17.54 -26.34 -18.42
C ASN A 20 16.39 -27.37 -18.49
N ASN A 21 15.20 -27.06 -17.96
CA ASN A 21 14.01 -27.93 -17.99
C ASN A 21 12.75 -27.21 -18.52
N ASP A 22 12.91 -26.11 -19.26
CA ASP A 22 11.78 -25.35 -19.80
C ASP A 22 10.97 -26.24 -20.77
N SER A 23 9.69 -26.43 -20.48
CA SER A 23 8.79 -27.20 -21.34
C SER A 23 8.57 -26.56 -22.71
N ALA A 24 8.81 -25.25 -22.83
CA ALA A 24 8.83 -24.52 -24.09
C ALA A 24 10.07 -24.82 -24.95
N ILE A 25 11.08 -25.54 -24.43
CA ILE A 25 12.26 -26.01 -25.17
C ILE A 25 12.33 -27.54 -25.19
N PHE A 26 11.88 -28.20 -24.12
CA PHE A 26 11.75 -29.66 -24.06
C PHE A 26 10.47 -30.09 -23.29
N THR A 27 9.42 -30.43 -24.00
CA THR A 27 8.14 -30.85 -23.41
C THR A 27 8.15 -32.33 -22.98
N LYS A 28 7.68 -32.61 -21.76
CA LYS A 28 7.46 -33.97 -21.23
C LYS A 28 6.04 -34.11 -20.69
N VAL A 29 5.33 -35.17 -21.07
CA VAL A 29 4.01 -35.52 -20.52
C VAL A 29 4.19 -36.21 -19.17
N ASN A 30 3.49 -35.73 -18.14
CA ASN A 30 3.65 -36.20 -16.75
C ASN A 30 2.34 -36.47 -16.01
N ASP A 31 1.19 -36.36 -16.70
CA ASP A 31 -0.16 -36.55 -16.14
C ASP A 31 -0.49 -35.70 -14.90
N LYS A 32 0.24 -34.59 -14.71
CA LYS A 32 0.01 -33.62 -13.63
C LYS A 32 -0.13 -32.20 -14.15
N ASP A 33 0.89 -31.75 -14.90
CA ASP A 33 0.99 -30.39 -15.45
C ASP A 33 0.97 -30.38 -16.98
N TYR A 34 1.30 -31.51 -17.61
CA TYR A 34 1.35 -31.69 -19.07
C TYR A 34 0.68 -32.99 -19.48
N PHE A 35 -0.22 -32.89 -20.46
CA PHE A 35 -1.11 -33.97 -20.89
C PHE A 35 -1.15 -34.09 -22.40
N ASP A 36 -1.09 -35.31 -22.90
CA ASP A 36 -1.35 -35.58 -24.32
C ASP A 36 -2.86 -35.39 -24.60
N ILE A 37 -3.23 -34.47 -25.49
CA ILE A 37 -4.65 -34.18 -25.77
C ILE A 37 -5.39 -35.39 -26.31
N LEU A 38 -4.76 -36.20 -27.16
CA LEU A 38 -5.43 -37.36 -27.75
C LEU A 38 -5.76 -38.42 -26.68
N SER A 39 -5.06 -38.40 -25.53
CA SER A 39 -5.39 -39.25 -24.37
C SER A 39 -6.57 -38.72 -23.54
N LEU A 40 -7.00 -37.47 -23.74
CA LEU A 40 -7.97 -36.76 -22.93
C LEU A 40 -9.32 -36.53 -23.62
N VAL A 41 -9.35 -36.51 -24.94
CA VAL A 41 -10.55 -36.23 -25.74
C VAL A 41 -10.71 -37.27 -26.84
N ARG A 42 -11.92 -37.36 -27.41
CA ARG A 42 -12.17 -38.27 -28.52
C ARG A 42 -11.48 -37.77 -29.80
N PRO A 43 -11.10 -38.65 -30.73
CA PRO A 43 -10.52 -38.22 -32.01
C PRO A 43 -11.38 -37.19 -32.75
N GLU A 44 -12.72 -37.33 -32.73
CA GLU A 44 -13.62 -36.38 -33.39
C GLU A 44 -13.62 -35.01 -32.70
N ASP A 45 -13.47 -34.99 -31.37
CA ASP A 45 -13.37 -33.75 -30.61
C ASP A 45 -12.00 -33.09 -30.78
N PHE A 46 -10.92 -33.87 -30.95
CA PHE A 46 -9.61 -33.31 -31.30
C PHE A 46 -9.60 -32.72 -32.73
N GLU A 47 -10.30 -33.35 -33.68
CA GLU A 47 -10.51 -32.73 -34.99
C GLU A 47 -11.27 -31.40 -34.89
N ARG A 48 -12.29 -31.30 -34.01
CA ARG A 48 -12.99 -30.03 -33.77
C ARG A 48 -12.05 -28.96 -33.22
N ILE A 49 -11.15 -29.31 -32.29
CA ILE A 49 -10.11 -28.39 -31.78
C ILE A 49 -9.23 -27.84 -32.91
N CYS A 50 -8.89 -28.67 -33.90
CA CYS A 50 -8.01 -28.28 -35.01
C CYS A 50 -8.71 -27.45 -36.10
N ARG A 51 -10.04 -27.61 -36.26
CA ARG A 51 -10.85 -26.95 -37.29
C ARG A 51 -11.52 -25.66 -36.82
N LEU A 52 -11.79 -25.51 -35.53
CA LEU A 52 -12.51 -24.36 -35.03
C LEU A 52 -11.56 -23.33 -34.42
N GLU A 53 -11.79 -22.06 -34.75
CA GLU A 53 -11.13 -20.93 -34.07
C GLU A 53 -11.46 -20.97 -32.57
N THR A 54 -12.75 -21.09 -32.25
CA THR A 54 -13.26 -21.25 -30.89
C THR A 54 -13.84 -22.65 -30.67
N PHE A 55 -13.51 -23.30 -29.54
CA PHE A 55 -14.03 -24.64 -29.24
C PHE A 55 -14.39 -24.82 -27.78
N GLU A 56 -15.27 -25.79 -27.53
CA GLU A 56 -15.57 -26.33 -26.22
C GLU A 56 -15.75 -27.85 -26.32
N VAL A 57 -14.96 -28.59 -25.54
CA VAL A 57 -14.86 -30.05 -25.57
C VAL A 57 -14.84 -30.59 -24.15
N SER A 58 -15.55 -31.69 -23.89
CA SER A 58 -15.51 -32.36 -22.59
C SER A 58 -14.14 -33.02 -22.37
N LEU A 59 -13.48 -32.76 -21.24
CA LEU A 59 -12.28 -33.51 -20.83
C LEU A 59 -12.72 -34.90 -20.39
N TYR A 60 -12.61 -35.85 -21.30
CA TYR A 60 -13.16 -37.19 -21.21
C TYR A 60 -12.09 -38.17 -20.73
N GLU A 61 -11.99 -38.41 -19.42
CA GLU A 61 -11.33 -39.62 -18.95
C GLU A 61 -12.34 -40.80 -19.06
N MET A 62 -12.32 -41.43 -20.24
CA MET A 62 -12.89 -42.75 -20.56
C MET A 62 -14.35 -43.01 -20.13
N GLY A 63 -15.26 -42.03 -20.15
CA GLY A 63 -16.70 -42.30 -19.98
C GLY A 63 -17.06 -43.02 -18.68
N LEU A 64 -16.16 -43.01 -17.69
CA LEU A 64 -16.22 -43.85 -16.51
C LEU A 64 -17.50 -43.61 -15.71
N SER A 65 -18.04 -42.38 -15.74
CA SER A 65 -19.33 -42.07 -15.13
C SER A 65 -20.50 -42.77 -15.81
N LYS A 66 -20.57 -42.77 -17.15
CA LYS A 66 -21.58 -43.53 -17.90
C LYS A 66 -21.40 -45.03 -17.73
N VAL A 67 -20.15 -45.50 -17.64
CA VAL A 67 -19.82 -46.91 -17.38
C VAL A 67 -20.29 -47.30 -15.98
N VAL A 68 -20.01 -46.50 -14.95
CA VAL A 68 -20.49 -46.75 -13.58
C VAL A 68 -22.02 -46.76 -13.52
N THR A 69 -22.71 -45.84 -14.21
CA THR A 69 -24.17 -45.86 -14.30
C THR A 69 -24.68 -47.14 -14.96
N LYS A 70 -24.12 -47.51 -16.13
CA LYS A 70 -24.47 -48.78 -16.81
C LYS A 70 -24.16 -50.02 -15.97
N LEU A 71 -23.02 -50.04 -15.28
CA LEU A 71 -22.60 -51.12 -14.37
C LEU A 71 -23.49 -51.23 -13.13
N LYS A 72 -24.11 -50.11 -12.68
CA LYS A 72 -25.12 -50.13 -11.62
C LYS A 72 -26.48 -50.64 -12.13
N GLU A 73 -26.78 -50.42 -13.41
CA GLU A 73 -28.04 -50.84 -14.06
C GLU A 73 -28.02 -52.31 -14.53
N THR A 74 -26.85 -52.94 -14.67
CA THR A 74 -26.74 -54.34 -15.10
C THR A 74 -27.36 -55.31 -14.09
N SER A 75 -28.22 -56.19 -14.58
CA SER A 75 -29.01 -57.12 -13.73
C SER A 75 -28.34 -58.49 -13.55
N ASN A 76 -27.35 -58.84 -14.37
CA ASN A 76 -26.67 -60.13 -14.34
C ASN A 76 -25.15 -60.01 -14.56
N ILE A 77 -24.43 -61.07 -14.21
CA ILE A 77 -22.95 -61.15 -14.21
C ILE A 77 -22.38 -60.96 -15.62
N GLU A 78 -23.02 -61.54 -16.64
CA GLU A 78 -22.53 -61.51 -18.02
C GLU A 78 -22.66 -60.11 -18.63
N ASP A 79 -23.77 -59.41 -18.37
CA ASP A 79 -23.97 -58.03 -18.79
C ASP A 79 -22.99 -57.08 -18.08
N PHE A 80 -22.71 -57.31 -16.79
CA PHE A 80 -21.70 -56.55 -16.05
C PHE A 80 -20.29 -56.75 -16.62
N ILE A 81 -19.90 -57.99 -16.92
CA ILE A 81 -18.60 -58.30 -17.54
C ILE A 81 -18.54 -57.75 -18.97
N ARG A 82 -19.63 -57.80 -19.75
CA ARG A 82 -19.70 -57.22 -21.09
C ARG A 82 -19.47 -55.72 -21.06
N VAL A 83 -20.18 -55.01 -20.19
CA VAL A 83 -20.01 -53.55 -20.01
C VAL A 83 -18.61 -53.22 -19.48
N LEU A 84 -17.99 -54.08 -18.67
CA LEU A 84 -16.58 -53.88 -18.26
C LEU A 84 -15.59 -54.11 -19.39
N LYS A 85 -15.73 -55.17 -20.19
CA LYS A 85 -14.84 -55.49 -21.32
C LYS A 85 -14.91 -54.45 -22.43
N GLU A 86 -16.09 -53.89 -22.69
CA GLU A 86 -16.27 -52.85 -23.70
C GLU A 86 -15.58 -51.53 -23.34
N TRP A 87 -15.42 -51.24 -22.04
CA TRP A 87 -15.01 -49.91 -21.58
C TRP A 87 -13.71 -49.91 -20.75
N THR A 88 -13.12 -51.08 -20.46
CA THR A 88 -11.89 -51.22 -19.66
C THR A 88 -11.02 -52.40 -20.15
N ASN A 89 -9.70 -52.33 -19.92
CA ASN A 89 -8.75 -53.44 -20.14
C ASN A 89 -8.69 -54.39 -18.92
N ILE A 90 -9.82 -55.02 -18.59
CA ILE A 90 -9.89 -55.98 -17.49
C ILE A 90 -9.23 -57.32 -17.88
N LYS A 91 -8.44 -57.94 -16.99
CA LYS A 91 -7.76 -59.22 -17.25
C LYS A 91 -8.68 -60.42 -17.02
N GLU A 92 -8.43 -61.55 -17.69
CA GLU A 92 -9.27 -62.76 -17.52
C GLU A 92 -9.24 -63.33 -16.09
N ASP A 93 -8.14 -63.17 -15.35
CA ASP A 93 -8.08 -63.53 -13.93
C ASP A 93 -9.04 -62.71 -13.06
N GLU A 94 -9.21 -61.41 -13.37
CA GLU A 94 -10.13 -60.51 -12.67
C GLU A 94 -11.59 -60.86 -13.00
N ILE A 95 -11.85 -61.29 -14.23
CA ILE A 95 -13.16 -61.80 -14.68
C ILE A 95 -13.52 -63.09 -13.93
N GLY A 96 -12.55 -64.01 -13.75
CA GLY A 96 -12.73 -65.22 -12.96
C GLY A 96 -13.10 -64.93 -11.50
N GLN A 97 -12.48 -63.90 -10.89
CA GLN A 97 -12.82 -63.46 -9.53
C GLN A 97 -14.21 -62.80 -9.44
N ILE A 98 -14.61 -62.01 -10.46
CA ILE A 98 -15.96 -61.43 -10.54
C ILE A 98 -17.03 -62.54 -10.63
N ARG A 99 -16.78 -63.60 -11.40
CA ARG A 99 -17.70 -64.75 -11.51
C ARG A 99 -17.84 -65.52 -10.19
N HIS A 100 -16.77 -65.62 -9.40
CA HIS A 100 -16.76 -66.36 -8.14
C HIS A 100 -17.46 -65.60 -6.99
N ASN A 101 -17.37 -64.25 -6.95
CA ASN A 101 -18.00 -63.44 -5.91
C ASN A 101 -18.55 -62.12 -6.47
N TYR A 102 -19.64 -62.23 -7.23
CA TYR A 102 -20.20 -61.12 -8.00
C TYR A 102 -20.56 -59.90 -7.15
N LEU A 103 -21.39 -60.05 -6.11
CA LEU A 103 -21.90 -58.90 -5.35
C LEU A 103 -20.77 -58.07 -4.72
N LYS A 104 -19.82 -58.73 -4.06
CA LYS A 104 -18.68 -58.05 -3.40
C LYS A 104 -17.71 -57.45 -4.42
N MET A 105 -17.45 -58.13 -5.53
CA MET A 105 -16.53 -57.65 -6.56
C MET A 105 -17.15 -56.54 -7.40
N ARG A 106 -18.46 -56.60 -7.67
CA ARG A 106 -19.24 -55.55 -8.34
C ARG A 106 -19.09 -54.22 -7.61
N ASP A 107 -19.39 -54.20 -6.32
CA ASP A 107 -19.32 -52.98 -5.50
C ASP A 107 -17.85 -52.50 -5.33
N LYS A 108 -16.89 -53.42 -5.26
CA LYS A 108 -15.44 -53.08 -5.24
C LYS A 108 -14.97 -52.46 -6.56
N VAL A 109 -15.40 -53.01 -7.70
CA VAL A 109 -15.05 -52.48 -9.03
C VAL A 109 -15.72 -51.14 -9.27
N ILE A 110 -17.02 -51.01 -8.97
CA ILE A 110 -17.75 -49.75 -9.02
C ILE A 110 -17.10 -48.72 -8.10
N GLY A 111 -16.81 -49.07 -6.84
CA GLY A 111 -16.14 -48.18 -5.89
C GLY A 111 -14.74 -47.77 -6.36
N ASN A 112 -13.95 -48.67 -6.95
CA ASN A 112 -12.65 -48.33 -7.54
C ASN A 112 -12.79 -47.38 -8.73
N LEU A 113 -13.81 -47.55 -9.57
CA LEU A 113 -14.11 -46.66 -10.69
C LEU A 113 -14.60 -45.29 -10.20
N GLU A 114 -15.44 -45.25 -9.16
CA GLU A 114 -15.89 -44.01 -8.50
C GLU A 114 -14.72 -43.26 -7.86
N VAL A 115 -13.81 -43.95 -7.17
CA VAL A 115 -12.57 -43.37 -6.64
C VAL A 115 -11.68 -42.84 -7.77
N LYS A 116 -11.59 -43.55 -8.92
CA LYS A 116 -10.87 -43.05 -10.09
C LYS A 116 -11.53 -41.77 -10.66
N ILE A 117 -12.87 -41.72 -10.73
CA ILE A 117 -13.61 -40.52 -11.16
C ILE A 117 -13.36 -39.35 -10.21
N GLN A 118 -13.42 -39.56 -8.90
CA GLN A 118 -13.15 -38.53 -7.90
C GLN A 118 -11.71 -38.03 -7.98
N LYS A 119 -10.72 -38.93 -8.14
CA LYS A 119 -9.31 -38.56 -8.35
C LYS A 119 -9.10 -37.76 -9.63
N SER A 120 -9.82 -38.10 -10.71
CA SER A 120 -9.80 -37.35 -11.97
C SER A 120 -10.37 -35.93 -11.82
N LEU A 121 -11.50 -35.76 -11.13
CA LEU A 121 -12.07 -34.44 -10.86
C LEU A 121 -11.14 -33.58 -10.00
N LEU A 122 -10.54 -34.17 -8.97
CA LEU A 122 -9.54 -33.51 -8.13
C LEU A 122 -8.35 -33.02 -8.96
N LYS A 123 -7.84 -33.82 -9.89
CA LYS A 123 -6.73 -33.46 -10.79
C LYS A 123 -7.04 -32.19 -11.59
N TRP A 124 -8.21 -32.10 -12.21
CA TRP A 124 -8.60 -30.90 -12.96
C TRP A 124 -8.83 -29.68 -12.07
N LYS A 125 -9.42 -29.88 -10.89
CA LYS A 125 -9.59 -28.80 -9.90
C LYS A 125 -8.23 -28.23 -9.48
N VAL A 126 -7.26 -29.10 -9.18
CA VAL A 126 -5.90 -28.71 -8.80
C VAL A 126 -5.16 -28.00 -9.94
N LEU A 127 -5.26 -28.50 -11.18
CA LEU A 127 -4.63 -27.84 -12.33
C LEU A 127 -5.24 -26.46 -12.60
N ASN A 128 -6.56 -26.34 -12.51
CA ASN A 128 -7.27 -25.08 -12.69
C ASN A 128 -6.91 -24.07 -11.60
N ASP A 129 -6.91 -24.48 -10.33
CA ASP A 129 -6.49 -23.64 -9.20
C ASP A 129 -5.04 -23.17 -9.37
N LYS A 130 -4.13 -24.07 -9.78
CA LYS A 130 -2.75 -23.72 -10.10
C LYS A 130 -2.63 -22.72 -11.25
N THR A 131 -3.46 -22.86 -12.30
CA THR A 131 -3.47 -21.96 -13.46
C THR A 131 -3.93 -20.56 -13.05
N ILE A 132 -4.99 -20.48 -12.24
CA ILE A 132 -5.51 -19.22 -11.69
C ILE A 132 -4.47 -18.58 -10.77
N ASN A 133 -3.81 -19.34 -9.88
CA ASN A 133 -2.76 -18.80 -9.03
C ASN A 133 -1.59 -18.23 -9.85
N ILE A 134 -1.14 -18.91 -10.92
CA ILE A 134 -0.09 -18.39 -11.81
C ILE A 134 -0.57 -17.15 -12.58
N LEU A 135 -1.83 -17.10 -13.02
CA LEU A 135 -2.40 -15.91 -13.65
C LEU A 135 -2.45 -14.73 -12.66
N ASP A 136 -2.90 -14.97 -11.43
CA ASP A 136 -2.95 -13.97 -10.36
C ASP A 136 -1.54 -13.44 -10.01
N GLU A 137 -0.52 -14.30 -10.09
CA GLU A 137 0.88 -13.97 -9.82
C GLU A 137 1.60 -13.26 -10.99
N THR A 138 1.36 -13.69 -12.23
CA THR A 138 2.17 -13.27 -13.41
C THR A 138 1.41 -12.40 -14.41
N ASN A 139 0.08 -12.34 -14.33
CA ASN A 139 -0.83 -11.75 -15.31
C ASN A 139 -0.65 -12.30 -16.74
N ILE A 140 0.02 -13.44 -16.90
CA ILE A 140 0.16 -14.17 -18.15
C ILE A 140 -0.66 -15.44 -18.01
N TRP A 141 -1.64 -15.63 -18.89
CA TRP A 141 -2.38 -16.89 -18.94
C TRP A 141 -1.39 -18.02 -19.30
N PRO A 142 -1.23 -19.04 -18.45
CA PRO A 142 -0.15 -20.00 -18.65
C PRO A 142 -0.63 -21.30 -19.34
N LEU A 143 -1.93 -21.60 -19.34
CA LEU A 143 -2.44 -22.87 -19.85
C LEU A 143 -2.65 -22.81 -21.37
N HIS A 144 -1.87 -23.60 -22.10
CA HIS A 144 -1.92 -23.64 -23.57
C HIS A 144 -1.91 -25.08 -24.09
N LEU A 145 -2.46 -25.23 -25.28
CA LEU A 145 -2.25 -26.34 -26.18
C LEU A 145 -1.00 -26.08 -27.03
N GLY A 146 0.11 -26.74 -26.71
CA GLY A 146 1.31 -26.74 -27.54
C GLY A 146 1.18 -27.75 -28.67
N PHE A 147 1.45 -27.35 -29.92
CA PHE A 147 1.33 -28.22 -31.09
C PHE A 147 2.43 -27.95 -32.13
N LEU A 148 2.56 -28.89 -33.08
CA LEU A 148 3.62 -28.94 -34.10
C LEU A 148 5.02 -28.93 -33.46
N PHE A 149 5.46 -30.09 -33.00
CA PHE A 149 6.69 -30.22 -32.22
C PHE A 149 7.93 -30.19 -33.12
N VAL A 150 8.94 -29.44 -32.70
CA VAL A 150 10.23 -29.32 -33.37
C VAL A 150 11.27 -30.05 -32.55
N SER A 151 12.07 -30.89 -33.21
CA SER A 151 13.23 -31.53 -32.62
C SER A 151 14.53 -31.05 -33.26
N LEU A 152 15.58 -30.93 -32.46
CA LEU A 152 16.94 -30.58 -32.89
C LEU A 152 17.95 -30.98 -31.82
N ARG A 153 19.15 -31.44 -32.22
CA ARG A 153 20.31 -31.52 -31.32
C ARG A 153 21.46 -30.66 -31.83
N LYS A 154 21.96 -29.76 -30.98
CA LYS A 154 23.12 -28.91 -31.28
C LYS A 154 23.86 -28.54 -29.99
N GLU A 155 25.20 -28.61 -30.01
CA GLU A 155 26.10 -28.24 -28.88
C GLU A 155 25.65 -28.85 -27.53
N ASP A 156 25.47 -30.17 -27.49
CA ASP A 156 25.01 -30.97 -26.33
C ASP A 156 23.62 -30.66 -25.76
N LYS A 157 22.83 -29.79 -26.40
CA LYS A 157 21.42 -29.57 -26.04
C LYS A 157 20.46 -30.26 -27.01
N ALA A 158 19.54 -31.02 -26.45
CA ALA A 158 18.41 -31.61 -27.17
C ALA A 158 17.18 -30.73 -27.01
N ILE A 159 16.49 -30.46 -28.11
CA ILE A 159 15.26 -29.67 -28.17
C ILE A 159 14.13 -30.60 -28.59
N TYR A 160 12.99 -30.48 -27.91
CA TYR A 160 11.74 -31.08 -28.34
C TYR A 160 10.55 -30.28 -27.82
N ALA A 161 10.13 -29.28 -28.58
CA ALA A 161 9.16 -28.28 -28.12
C ALA A 161 8.13 -27.93 -29.19
N PRO A 162 6.93 -27.50 -28.80
CA PRO A 162 5.91 -27.06 -29.74
C PRO A 162 6.36 -25.74 -30.39
N LEU A 163 6.13 -25.59 -31.70
CA LEU A 163 6.37 -24.34 -32.40
C LEU A 163 5.29 -23.31 -32.13
N PHE A 164 4.06 -23.78 -31.89
CA PHE A 164 2.89 -22.94 -31.69
C PHE A 164 2.14 -23.31 -30.42
N PHE A 165 1.50 -22.30 -29.84
CA PHE A 165 0.63 -22.40 -28.69
C PHE A 165 -0.77 -21.92 -29.05
N LYS A 166 -1.81 -22.62 -28.61
CA LYS A 166 -3.19 -22.14 -28.62
C LYS A 166 -3.68 -22.05 -27.18
N GLU A 167 -4.27 -20.93 -26.79
CA GLU A 167 -4.74 -20.72 -25.42
C GLU A 167 -5.82 -21.75 -25.03
N ALA A 168 -5.86 -22.20 -23.77
CA ALA A 168 -6.85 -23.18 -23.33
C ALA A 168 -7.32 -22.94 -21.89
N HIS A 169 -8.60 -23.17 -21.61
CA HIS A 169 -9.26 -22.93 -20.32
C HIS A 169 -10.04 -24.15 -19.85
N ILE A 170 -10.09 -24.36 -18.53
CA ILE A 170 -10.84 -25.44 -17.90
C ILE A 170 -12.10 -24.87 -17.24
N GLN A 171 -13.28 -25.28 -17.69
CA GLN A 171 -14.56 -24.87 -17.14
C GLN A 171 -15.29 -26.05 -16.50
N PHE A 172 -15.93 -25.83 -15.34
CA PHE A 172 -16.75 -26.86 -14.68
C PHE A 172 -18.23 -26.59 -14.89
N LYS A 173 -18.90 -27.42 -15.70
CA LYS A 173 -20.36 -27.37 -15.92
C LYS A 173 -21.01 -28.59 -15.28
N ASN A 174 -21.94 -28.37 -14.34
CA ASN A 174 -22.58 -29.44 -13.57
C ASN A 174 -21.58 -30.44 -12.94
N GLY A 175 -20.47 -29.91 -12.42
CA GLY A 175 -19.39 -30.71 -11.81
C GLY A 175 -18.48 -31.46 -12.78
N ARG A 176 -18.62 -31.28 -14.11
CA ARG A 176 -17.78 -31.93 -15.14
C ARG A 176 -16.81 -30.94 -15.79
N PRO A 177 -15.55 -31.35 -16.04
CA PRO A 177 -14.55 -30.49 -16.65
C PRO A 177 -14.68 -30.44 -18.18
N TYR A 178 -14.61 -29.23 -18.73
CA TYR A 178 -14.59 -28.93 -20.16
C TYR A 178 -13.34 -28.13 -20.50
N LEU A 179 -12.70 -28.47 -21.60
CA LEU A 179 -11.64 -27.69 -22.22
C LEU A 179 -12.26 -26.74 -23.24
N SER A 180 -11.93 -25.46 -23.13
CA SER A 180 -12.40 -24.43 -24.06
C SER A 180 -11.25 -23.55 -24.51
N SER A 181 -11.38 -22.93 -25.69
CA SER A 181 -10.42 -21.97 -26.23
C SER A 181 -11.16 -20.94 -27.06
N ASN A 182 -10.79 -19.68 -26.89
CA ASN A 182 -11.17 -18.57 -27.76
C ASN A 182 -9.96 -17.73 -28.21
N GLY A 183 -8.73 -18.17 -27.91
CA GLY A 183 -7.52 -17.42 -28.23
C GLY A 183 -6.88 -17.79 -29.57
N ASP A 184 -6.32 -16.77 -30.24
CA ASP A 184 -5.41 -16.90 -31.39
C ASP A 184 -4.22 -17.83 -31.13
N ILE A 185 -3.63 -18.29 -32.23
CA ILE A 185 -2.37 -19.02 -32.20
C ILE A 185 -1.22 -18.06 -31.86
N LYS A 186 -0.39 -18.44 -30.89
CA LYS A 186 0.84 -17.75 -30.50
C LYS A 186 2.05 -18.56 -30.96
N ILE A 187 3.13 -17.87 -31.27
CA ILE A 187 4.39 -18.49 -31.67
C ILE A 187 5.24 -18.74 -30.42
N ASN A 188 5.94 -19.87 -30.37
CA ASN A 188 6.94 -20.12 -29.34
C ASN A 188 8.22 -19.32 -29.62
N GLU A 189 8.25 -18.05 -29.20
CA GLU A 189 9.39 -17.17 -29.49
C GLU A 189 10.68 -17.61 -28.77
N LYS A 190 10.57 -18.30 -27.61
CA LYS A 190 11.74 -18.90 -26.94
C LYS A 190 12.42 -19.93 -27.83
N LEU A 191 11.62 -20.81 -28.45
CA LEU A 191 12.12 -21.79 -29.41
C LEU A 191 12.70 -21.09 -30.64
N LEU A 192 11.97 -20.15 -31.26
CA LEU A 192 12.48 -19.39 -32.42
C LEU A 192 13.80 -18.67 -32.13
N PHE A 193 13.93 -18.05 -30.96
CA PHE A 193 15.15 -17.39 -30.56
C PHE A 193 16.30 -18.39 -30.43
N PHE A 194 16.05 -19.54 -29.81
CA PHE A 194 17.07 -20.59 -29.73
C PHE A 194 17.48 -21.08 -31.12
N LEU A 195 16.51 -21.28 -32.02
CA LEU A 195 16.76 -21.72 -33.39
C LEU A 195 17.56 -20.68 -34.17
N SER A 196 17.18 -19.40 -34.14
CA SER A 196 17.89 -18.30 -34.83
C SER A 196 19.32 -18.12 -34.34
N ASN A 197 19.57 -18.14 -33.02
CA ASN A 197 20.92 -18.13 -32.46
C ASN A 197 21.77 -19.32 -32.92
N GLN A 198 21.13 -20.43 -33.24
CA GLN A 198 21.75 -21.64 -33.76
C GLN A 198 21.79 -21.66 -35.30
N GLY A 199 21.50 -20.53 -35.97
CA GLY A 199 21.55 -20.38 -37.42
C GLY A 199 20.34 -20.94 -38.18
N PHE A 200 19.23 -21.19 -37.50
CA PHE A 200 17.96 -21.61 -38.09
C PHE A 200 16.92 -20.47 -38.00
N ASP A 201 16.87 -19.63 -39.02
CA ASP A 201 15.87 -18.56 -39.11
C ASP A 201 14.56 -19.07 -39.75
N LEU A 202 13.52 -19.20 -38.93
CA LEU A 202 12.16 -19.48 -39.38
C LEU A 202 11.41 -18.16 -39.58
N TYR A 203 11.23 -17.74 -40.82
CA TYR A 203 10.42 -16.56 -41.15
C TYR A 203 8.93 -16.89 -40.99
N LEU A 204 8.32 -16.42 -39.90
CA LEU A 204 6.90 -16.54 -39.61
C LEU A 204 6.24 -15.15 -39.68
N ASP A 205 5.13 -15.04 -40.40
CA ASP A 205 4.36 -13.79 -40.55
C ASP A 205 3.48 -13.53 -39.32
N ASP A 206 3.23 -12.26 -38.99
CA ASP A 206 2.31 -11.84 -37.92
C ASP A 206 0.87 -12.31 -38.18
N GLN A 207 0.50 -12.60 -39.44
CA GLN A 207 -0.81 -13.16 -39.81
C GLN A 207 -1.07 -14.57 -39.23
N VAL A 208 -0.04 -15.26 -38.73
CA VAL A 208 -0.16 -16.58 -38.09
C VAL A 208 -1.18 -16.58 -36.94
N LYS A 209 -1.37 -15.43 -36.30
CA LYS A 209 -2.29 -15.25 -35.16
C LYS A 209 -3.76 -15.44 -35.55
N GLU A 210 -4.15 -15.15 -36.79
CA GLU A 210 -5.55 -15.19 -37.21
C GLU A 210 -5.97 -16.54 -37.82
N PHE A 211 -5.07 -17.52 -37.89
CA PHE A 211 -5.37 -18.81 -38.51
C PHE A 211 -5.97 -19.84 -37.54
N GLU A 212 -6.83 -20.70 -38.09
CA GLU A 212 -7.12 -22.01 -37.52
C GLU A 212 -5.88 -22.92 -37.61
N ILE A 213 -5.76 -23.91 -36.72
CA ILE A 213 -4.59 -24.81 -36.69
C ILE A 213 -4.39 -25.50 -38.06
N ASN A 214 -5.47 -26.04 -38.64
CA ASN A 214 -5.38 -26.70 -39.94
C ASN A 214 -5.02 -25.75 -41.08
N THR A 215 -5.53 -24.52 -41.05
CA THR A 215 -5.22 -23.49 -42.04
C THR A 215 -3.76 -23.05 -41.94
N LEU A 216 -3.24 -22.89 -40.73
CA LEU A 216 -1.83 -22.62 -40.46
C LEU A 216 -0.93 -23.75 -41.00
N LEU A 217 -1.25 -25.02 -40.73
CA LEU A 217 -0.46 -26.16 -41.20
C LEU A 217 -0.40 -26.22 -42.74
N ARG A 218 -1.52 -26.00 -43.43
CA ARG A 218 -1.56 -25.93 -44.90
C ARG A 218 -0.73 -24.76 -45.44
N ASN A 219 -0.79 -23.61 -44.77
CA ASN A 219 -0.03 -22.44 -45.13
C ASN A 219 1.48 -22.70 -45.01
N LEU A 220 1.93 -23.30 -43.90
CA LEU A 220 3.32 -23.70 -43.69
C LEU A 220 3.79 -24.76 -44.70
N GLN A 221 2.97 -25.77 -45.00
CA GLN A 221 3.28 -26.75 -46.04
C GLN A 221 3.50 -26.10 -47.41
N THR A 222 2.77 -25.04 -47.71
CA THR A 222 2.86 -24.33 -48.99
C THR A 222 4.13 -23.47 -49.05
N HIS A 223 4.41 -22.69 -47.99
CA HIS A 223 5.54 -21.76 -47.95
C HIS A 223 6.88 -22.42 -47.65
N TRP A 224 6.88 -23.51 -46.87
CA TRP A 224 8.11 -24.25 -46.52
C TRP A 224 8.29 -25.53 -47.36
N ASN A 225 7.53 -25.63 -48.45
CA ASN A 225 7.62 -26.76 -49.36
C ASN A 225 9.06 -26.93 -49.89
N GLY A 226 9.61 -28.14 -49.76
CA GLY A 226 10.98 -28.45 -50.16
C GLY A 226 12.08 -28.06 -49.16
N LEU A 227 11.79 -27.27 -48.13
CA LEU A 227 12.75 -26.93 -47.05
C LEU A 227 12.57 -27.84 -45.83
N TYR A 228 11.33 -28.09 -45.43
CA TYR A 228 11.00 -28.87 -44.24
C TYR A 228 9.86 -29.85 -44.50
N ASN A 229 9.89 -31.02 -43.87
CA ASN A 229 8.80 -31.99 -43.92
C ASN A 229 7.78 -31.70 -42.81
N ILE A 230 6.71 -30.96 -43.13
CA ILE A 230 5.64 -30.61 -42.19
C ILE A 230 4.54 -31.68 -42.22
N PRO A 231 4.11 -32.23 -41.06
CA PRO A 231 3.09 -33.26 -41.00
C PRO A 231 1.74 -32.80 -41.57
N LEU A 232 0.97 -33.73 -42.14
CA LEU A 232 -0.32 -33.48 -42.80
C LEU A 232 -1.39 -32.94 -41.84
N ASN A 233 -1.40 -33.46 -40.61
CA ASN A 233 -2.25 -33.01 -39.52
C ASN A 233 -1.50 -33.23 -38.19
N ILE A 234 -2.09 -32.82 -37.07
CA ILE A 234 -1.52 -33.01 -35.72
C ILE A 234 -2.35 -33.98 -34.84
N VAL A 235 -3.33 -34.67 -35.42
CA VAL A 235 -4.25 -35.58 -34.70
C VAL A 235 -3.58 -36.94 -34.50
N GLU A 236 -2.46 -36.93 -33.79
CA GLU A 236 -1.66 -38.11 -33.47
C GLU A 236 -1.21 -38.06 -31.99
N ASN A 237 -0.83 -39.21 -31.43
CA ASN A 237 -0.31 -39.28 -30.07
C ASN A 237 1.00 -38.51 -29.96
N PHE A 238 1.22 -37.84 -28.83
CA PHE A 238 2.48 -37.18 -28.55
C PHE A 238 3.61 -38.22 -28.47
N LYS A 239 4.59 -38.11 -29.36
CA LYS A 239 5.77 -38.96 -29.35
C LYS A 239 6.67 -38.59 -28.17
N LYS A 240 6.90 -39.53 -27.25
CA LYS A 240 7.74 -39.32 -26.06
C LYS A 240 9.20 -39.57 -26.42
N PHE A 241 10.04 -38.54 -26.26
CA PHE A 241 11.50 -38.65 -26.41
C PHE A 241 12.22 -38.46 -25.09
N ARG A 242 13.31 -39.20 -24.89
CA ARG A 242 14.36 -38.83 -23.94
C ARG A 242 15.35 -37.86 -24.62
N PRO A 243 15.96 -36.91 -23.89
CA PRO A 243 16.96 -36.00 -24.48
C PRO A 243 18.06 -36.73 -25.27
N ASP A 244 18.49 -37.90 -24.79
CA ASP A 244 19.54 -38.71 -25.41
C ASP A 244 19.13 -39.36 -26.73
N GLU A 245 17.82 -39.54 -26.97
CA GLU A 245 17.27 -40.16 -28.18
C GLU A 245 17.22 -39.18 -29.37
N ILE A 246 17.31 -37.87 -29.10
CA ILE A 246 17.31 -36.84 -30.12
C ILE A 246 18.75 -36.67 -30.59
N GLN A 247 19.00 -37.02 -31.86
CA GLN A 247 20.32 -36.96 -32.49
C GLN A 247 20.29 -36.25 -33.84
N ASN A 248 19.14 -35.67 -34.23
CA ASN A 248 18.97 -35.05 -35.53
C ASN A 248 19.66 -33.66 -35.59
N PRO A 249 20.59 -33.45 -36.53
CA PRO A 249 21.30 -32.18 -36.68
C PRO A 249 20.48 -31.12 -37.44
N SER A 250 19.44 -31.54 -38.17
CA SER A 250 18.51 -30.69 -38.91
C SER A 250 17.14 -30.68 -38.24
N LEU A 251 16.39 -29.58 -38.42
CA LEU A 251 15.03 -29.45 -37.92
C LEU A 251 14.13 -30.58 -38.42
N SER A 252 13.43 -31.23 -37.50
CA SER A 252 12.41 -32.24 -37.81
C SER A 252 11.12 -31.93 -37.05
N PHE A 253 9.99 -32.01 -37.75
CA PHE A 253 8.66 -31.66 -37.24
C PHE A 253 7.85 -32.92 -36.94
N PHE A 254 7.12 -32.90 -35.81
CA PHE A 254 6.33 -34.01 -35.32
C PHE A 254 4.88 -33.58 -35.05
N PRO A 255 3.90 -34.44 -35.37
CA PRO A 255 2.50 -34.21 -35.04
C PRO A 255 2.24 -34.44 -33.54
N GLY A 256 1.03 -34.10 -33.11
CA GLY A 256 0.57 -34.21 -31.73
C GLY A 256 0.37 -32.86 -31.05
N ALA A 257 -0.40 -32.88 -29.96
CA ALA A 257 -0.67 -31.69 -29.17
C ALA A 257 -0.68 -32.02 -27.67
N VAL A 258 -0.07 -31.13 -26.88
CA VAL A 258 0.05 -31.28 -25.42
C VAL A 258 -0.65 -30.11 -24.74
N LEU A 259 -1.61 -30.39 -23.87
CA LEU A 259 -2.16 -29.40 -22.96
C LEU A 259 -1.24 -29.25 -21.76
N GLY A 260 -0.78 -28.05 -21.49
CA GLY A 260 0.06 -27.80 -20.32
C GLY A 260 0.31 -26.34 -20.02
N ILE A 261 1.05 -26.11 -18.94
CA ILE A 261 1.45 -24.78 -18.48
C ILE A 261 2.70 -24.37 -19.26
N PHE A 262 2.55 -23.48 -20.23
CA PHE A 262 3.62 -22.96 -21.08
C PHE A 262 3.78 -21.45 -20.90
N GLN A 263 5.02 -20.96 -20.95
CA GLN A 263 5.35 -19.54 -20.98
C GLN A 263 5.80 -19.15 -22.40
N PRO A 264 4.91 -18.65 -23.28
CA PRO A 264 5.33 -18.06 -24.53
C PRO A 264 6.16 -16.79 -24.23
N GLY A 265 7.49 -16.88 -24.29
CA GLY A 265 8.38 -15.75 -24.01
C GLY A 265 8.52 -14.77 -25.19
N GLY A 266 9.15 -13.61 -24.92
CA GLY A 266 9.86 -12.76 -25.91
C GLY A 266 9.30 -11.37 -26.27
N GLY A 267 8.10 -11.00 -25.78
CA GLY A 267 7.29 -9.85 -26.24
C GLY A 267 7.86 -8.41 -26.19
N PHE A 268 6.96 -7.40 -26.12
CA PHE A 268 7.26 -5.96 -26.25
C PHE A 268 8.51 -5.50 -25.47
N SER A 269 8.64 -5.90 -24.20
CA SER A 269 9.72 -5.47 -23.29
C SER A 269 11.11 -5.79 -23.84
N ARG A 270 11.26 -6.91 -24.56
CA ARG A 270 12.50 -7.32 -25.23
C ARG A 270 12.82 -6.44 -26.44
N THR A 271 11.82 -6.19 -27.30
CA THR A 271 11.99 -5.33 -28.48
C THR A 271 12.41 -3.93 -28.05
N ARG A 272 11.75 -3.38 -27.03
CA ARG A 272 12.11 -2.08 -26.44
C ARG A 272 13.50 -2.09 -25.82
N MET A 273 13.86 -3.14 -25.09
CA MET A 273 15.20 -3.25 -24.50
C MET A 273 16.30 -3.27 -25.56
N LYS A 274 16.08 -3.95 -26.70
CA LYS A 274 17.02 -3.92 -27.82
C LYS A 274 17.20 -2.51 -28.37
N GLU A 275 16.11 -1.76 -28.54
CA GLU A 275 16.14 -0.35 -28.96
C GLU A 275 16.98 0.50 -27.99
N ILE A 276 16.69 0.42 -26.69
CA ILE A 276 17.41 1.15 -25.63
C ILE A 276 18.92 0.84 -25.67
N ILE A 277 19.28 -0.43 -25.79
CA ILE A 277 20.68 -0.88 -25.84
C ILE A 277 21.37 -0.38 -27.11
N GLN A 278 20.68 -0.45 -28.26
CA GLN A 278 21.22 0.03 -29.55
C GLN A 278 21.48 1.53 -29.54
N ASN A 279 20.63 2.30 -28.86
CA ASN A 279 20.80 3.74 -28.70
C ASN A 279 21.83 4.13 -27.63
N GLY A 280 22.23 3.21 -26.76
CA GLY A 280 23.17 3.48 -25.67
C GLY A 280 22.57 4.21 -24.46
N GLU A 281 21.24 4.19 -24.32
CA GLU A 281 20.50 5.07 -23.38
C GLU A 281 20.18 4.40 -22.03
N ILE A 282 20.62 3.16 -21.81
CA ILE A 282 20.22 2.38 -20.62
C ILE A 282 20.67 3.02 -19.30
N ASP A 283 21.88 3.59 -19.29
CA ASP A 283 22.47 4.25 -18.13
C ASP A 283 21.84 5.64 -17.89
N GLU A 284 21.09 6.19 -18.87
CA GLU A 284 20.42 7.50 -18.79
C GLU A 284 18.95 7.41 -18.35
N ILE A 285 18.39 6.19 -18.23
CA ILE A 285 16.97 6.00 -17.87
C ILE A 285 16.68 6.59 -16.49
N ILE A 286 17.57 6.35 -15.53
CA ILE A 286 17.46 6.82 -14.15
C ILE A 286 18.60 7.80 -13.88
N ASP A 287 18.32 9.09 -14.08
CA ASP A 287 19.24 10.16 -13.70
C ASP A 287 19.11 10.49 -12.19
N VAL A 288 20.24 10.73 -11.52
CA VAL A 288 20.33 10.89 -10.08
C VAL A 288 21.27 12.03 -9.69
N GLU A 289 20.79 12.89 -8.80
CA GLU A 289 21.62 13.87 -8.11
C GLU A 289 22.33 13.20 -6.92
N PHE A 290 23.65 13.12 -6.99
CA PHE A 290 24.47 12.49 -5.95
C PHE A 290 24.40 13.24 -4.61
N ASN A 291 24.16 14.56 -4.62
CA ASN A 291 24.05 15.34 -3.40
C ASN A 291 22.65 15.24 -2.78
N LYS A 292 22.48 14.29 -1.86
CA LYS A 292 21.23 14.05 -1.12
C LYS A 292 20.71 15.27 -0.34
N ASN A 293 21.57 16.24 0.02
CA ASN A 293 21.11 17.45 0.71
C ASN A 293 20.27 18.34 -0.21
N ILE A 294 20.55 18.34 -1.52
CA ILE A 294 19.74 19.08 -2.50
C ILE A 294 18.32 18.54 -2.52
N TYR A 295 18.18 17.22 -2.58
CA TYR A 295 16.89 16.54 -2.51
C TYR A 295 16.13 16.84 -1.22
N LYS A 296 16.81 16.74 -0.07
CA LYS A 296 16.21 17.05 1.23
C LYS A 296 15.74 18.51 1.30
N ASN A 297 16.57 19.45 0.84
CA ASN A 297 16.24 20.87 0.85
C ASN A 297 15.08 21.21 -0.08
N LYS A 298 14.95 20.55 -1.25
CA LYS A 298 13.79 20.70 -2.14
C LYS A 298 12.51 20.30 -1.42
N ILE A 299 12.49 19.13 -0.79
CA ILE A 299 11.32 18.60 -0.05
C ILE A 299 10.98 19.52 1.13
N ASP A 300 11.96 19.87 1.95
CA ASP A 300 11.75 20.67 3.15
C ASP A 300 11.26 22.10 2.77
N ARG A 301 11.72 22.67 1.65
CA ARG A 301 11.16 23.93 1.13
C ARG A 301 9.73 23.79 0.64
N SER A 302 9.40 22.69 -0.05
CA SER A 302 8.05 22.47 -0.58
C SER A 302 7.02 22.15 0.51
N ILE A 303 7.38 21.35 1.53
CA ILE A 303 6.44 20.88 2.55
C ILE A 303 5.99 21.98 3.51
N PHE A 304 6.85 22.96 3.75
CA PHE A 304 6.54 24.14 4.59
C PHE A 304 6.16 25.36 3.75
N ASN A 305 5.95 25.21 2.44
CA ASN A 305 5.46 26.29 1.60
C ASN A 305 3.93 26.35 1.68
N PRO A 306 3.33 27.39 2.29
CA PRO A 306 1.88 27.50 2.44
C PRO A 306 1.17 27.70 1.09
N ASN A 307 1.89 28.13 0.04
CA ASN A 307 1.34 28.34 -1.30
C ASN A 307 1.36 27.07 -2.15
N LEU A 308 1.99 25.99 -1.67
CA LEU A 308 2.05 24.72 -2.39
C LEU A 308 0.89 23.83 -1.94
N ALA A 309 -0.04 23.58 -2.86
CA ALA A 309 -1.20 22.76 -2.59
C ALA A 309 -0.93 21.28 -2.88
N LEU A 310 -1.14 20.44 -1.88
CA LEU A 310 -1.08 19.00 -1.98
C LEU A 310 -2.50 18.42 -1.89
N PHE A 311 -2.94 17.72 -2.93
CA PHE A 311 -4.29 17.16 -2.99
C PHE A 311 -4.30 15.73 -2.43
N LYS A 312 -5.22 15.45 -1.51
CA LYS A 312 -5.30 14.17 -0.78
C LYS A 312 -6.71 13.62 -0.86
N ILE A 313 -6.91 12.49 -1.52
CA ILE A 313 -8.21 11.81 -1.57
C ILE A 313 -8.28 10.66 -0.55
N THR A 314 -7.14 10.27 0.01
CA THR A 314 -7.04 9.36 1.14
C THR A 314 -6.23 10.00 2.26
N GLU A 315 -6.49 9.60 3.50
CA GLU A 315 -5.71 10.05 4.65
C GLU A 315 -4.22 9.78 4.44
N SER A 316 -3.38 10.73 4.91
CA SER A 316 -1.93 10.60 4.85
C SER A 316 -1.26 11.06 6.14
N ASN A 317 -0.01 10.63 6.32
CA ASN A 317 0.88 11.08 7.37
C ASN A 317 2.07 11.88 6.81
N LEU A 318 2.91 12.42 7.70
CA LEU A 318 4.04 13.27 7.30
C LEU A 318 5.03 12.57 6.36
N SER A 319 5.35 11.29 6.62
CA SER A 319 6.28 10.53 5.76
C SER A 319 5.72 10.30 4.34
N GLN A 320 4.41 10.07 4.24
CA GLN A 320 3.71 9.91 2.97
C GLN A 320 3.59 11.24 2.21
N ASP A 321 3.32 12.35 2.91
CA ASP A 321 3.32 13.70 2.30
C ASP A 321 4.70 14.05 1.72
N ARG A 322 5.78 13.75 2.46
CA ARG A 322 7.16 13.91 1.96
C ARG A 322 7.42 13.04 0.73
N ALA A 323 6.92 11.80 0.71
CA ALA A 323 7.04 10.91 -0.43
C ALA A 323 6.34 11.47 -1.68
N ILE A 324 5.13 12.02 -1.54
CA ILE A 324 4.41 12.66 -2.64
C ILE A 324 5.18 13.89 -3.14
N LEU A 325 5.60 14.78 -2.23
CA LEU A 325 6.34 16.00 -2.60
C LEU A 325 7.67 15.70 -3.29
N SER A 326 8.42 14.72 -2.78
CA SER A 326 9.63 14.24 -3.44
C SER A 326 9.32 13.73 -4.84
N SER A 327 8.30 12.89 -4.99
CA SER A 327 7.92 12.31 -6.28
C SER A 327 7.53 13.37 -7.30
N LEU A 328 6.84 14.43 -6.87
CA LEU A 328 6.47 15.54 -7.75
C LEU A 328 7.69 16.40 -8.17
N ASN A 329 8.78 16.39 -7.41
CA ASN A 329 9.97 17.21 -7.68
C ASN A 329 11.13 16.44 -8.34
N GLN A 330 11.24 15.13 -8.10
CA GLN A 330 12.40 14.32 -8.50
C GLN A 330 12.11 12.81 -8.55
N ASN A 331 13.04 12.06 -9.15
CA ASN A 331 13.06 10.60 -9.08
C ASN A 331 13.11 10.15 -7.62
N THR A 332 12.21 9.27 -7.22
CA THR A 332 12.00 8.95 -5.80
C THR A 332 11.76 7.46 -5.62
N VAL A 333 12.40 6.90 -4.58
CA VAL A 333 12.06 5.58 -4.05
C VAL A 333 11.13 5.77 -2.85
N ILE A 334 9.91 5.25 -2.94
CA ILE A 334 8.97 5.17 -1.82
C ILE A 334 9.12 3.80 -1.17
N TRP A 335 9.79 3.76 -0.04
CA TRP A 335 10.05 2.53 0.69
C TRP A 335 9.10 2.41 1.87
N GLY A 336 8.48 1.25 2.09
CA GLY A 336 7.68 1.05 3.29
C GLY A 336 7.34 -0.41 3.57
N PRO A 337 7.38 -0.83 4.84
CA PRO A 337 6.85 -2.13 5.28
C PRO A 337 5.41 -2.39 4.83
N PRO A 338 4.92 -3.63 4.95
CA PRO A 338 3.51 -3.92 4.75
C PRO A 338 2.64 -3.13 5.74
N GLY A 339 1.53 -2.54 5.26
CA GLY A 339 0.61 -1.79 6.11
C GLY A 339 0.98 -0.33 6.38
N THR A 340 2.00 0.23 5.71
CA THR A 340 2.41 1.64 5.87
C THR A 340 1.78 2.62 4.86
N GLY A 341 0.82 2.16 4.06
CA GLY A 341 0.06 3.00 3.14
C GLY A 341 0.77 3.37 1.84
N LYS A 342 1.66 2.51 1.30
CA LYS A 342 2.28 2.70 -0.03
C LYS A 342 1.25 3.00 -1.12
N SER A 343 0.22 2.16 -1.26
CA SER A 343 -0.81 2.38 -2.29
C SER A 343 -1.68 3.63 -2.01
N GLN A 344 -1.88 4.04 -0.74
CA GLN A 344 -2.51 5.34 -0.41
C GLN A 344 -1.64 6.51 -0.90
N THR A 345 -0.33 6.42 -0.69
CA THR A 345 0.65 7.41 -1.13
C THR A 345 0.64 7.55 -2.65
N ILE A 346 0.61 6.42 -3.38
CA ILE A 346 0.52 6.40 -4.84
C ILE A 346 -0.79 7.02 -5.34
N VAL A 347 -1.92 6.69 -4.70
CA VAL A 347 -3.24 7.24 -5.06
C VAL A 347 -3.28 8.77 -4.88
N ASN A 348 -2.75 9.27 -3.75
CA ASN A 348 -2.63 10.72 -3.54
C ASN A 348 -1.63 11.36 -4.53
N LEU A 349 -0.53 10.68 -4.88
CA LEU A 349 0.38 11.15 -5.93
C LEU A 349 -0.34 11.26 -7.29
N ILE A 350 -1.14 10.26 -7.68
CA ILE A 350 -1.95 10.29 -8.90
C ILE A 350 -2.95 11.45 -8.88
N ALA A 351 -3.62 11.70 -7.75
CA ALA A 351 -4.51 12.85 -7.60
C ALA A 351 -3.78 14.18 -7.86
N ASN A 352 -2.55 14.35 -7.35
CA ASN A 352 -1.74 15.54 -7.63
C ASN A 352 -1.31 15.61 -9.11
N ILE A 353 -0.90 14.50 -9.72
CA ILE A 353 -0.54 14.44 -11.14
C ILE A 353 -1.72 14.90 -12.02
N LEU A 354 -2.92 14.40 -11.73
CA LEU A 354 -4.17 14.80 -12.40
C LEU A 354 -4.44 16.30 -12.23
N VAL A 355 -4.39 16.82 -10.99
CA VAL A 355 -4.61 18.25 -10.70
C VAL A 355 -3.51 19.15 -11.26
N TYR A 356 -2.30 18.65 -11.52
CA TYR A 356 -1.26 19.40 -12.22
C TYR A 356 -1.27 19.21 -13.75
N GLY A 357 -2.19 18.40 -14.27
CA GLY A 357 -2.39 18.23 -15.72
C GLY A 357 -1.24 17.47 -16.36
N LYS A 358 -0.62 16.58 -15.56
CA LYS A 358 0.49 15.73 -15.95
C LYS A 358 -0.02 14.34 -16.27
N THR A 359 0.78 13.57 -17.01
CA THR A 359 0.43 12.20 -17.38
C THR A 359 1.31 11.18 -16.65
N ALA A 360 0.76 10.00 -16.38
CA ALA A 360 1.52 8.93 -15.73
C ALA A 360 1.21 7.56 -16.30
N ILE A 361 2.24 6.71 -16.35
CA ILE A 361 2.08 5.27 -16.45
C ILE A 361 2.28 4.64 -15.06
N VAL A 362 1.31 3.87 -14.60
CA VAL A 362 1.32 3.16 -13.33
C VAL A 362 1.44 1.68 -13.63
N ALA A 363 2.46 1.04 -13.08
CA ALA A 363 2.72 -0.38 -13.31
C ALA A 363 3.03 -1.14 -12.03
N SER A 364 2.71 -2.43 -12.03
CA SER A 364 3.09 -3.37 -10.97
C SER A 364 3.15 -4.77 -11.54
N GLN A 365 4.00 -5.62 -10.95
CA GLN A 365 4.07 -7.03 -11.32
C GLN A 365 2.73 -7.73 -11.09
N LYS A 366 1.99 -7.34 -10.04
CA LYS A 366 0.75 -7.99 -9.61
C LYS A 366 -0.48 -7.16 -9.99
N ARG A 367 -1.41 -7.78 -10.72
CA ARG A 367 -2.68 -7.16 -11.10
C ARG A 367 -3.50 -6.71 -9.88
N ALA A 368 -3.54 -7.51 -8.81
CA ALA A 368 -4.26 -7.16 -7.58
C ALA A 368 -3.77 -5.84 -6.96
N ALA A 369 -2.47 -5.54 -7.02
CA ALA A 369 -1.94 -4.26 -6.53
C ALA A 369 -2.47 -3.07 -7.35
N LEU A 370 -2.56 -3.24 -8.68
CA LEU A 370 -3.13 -2.23 -9.59
C LEU A 370 -4.64 -2.05 -9.38
N GLU A 371 -5.39 -3.13 -9.14
CA GLU A 371 -6.81 -3.06 -8.83
C GLU A 371 -7.07 -2.31 -7.51
N VAL A 372 -6.22 -2.51 -6.49
CA VAL A 372 -6.29 -1.75 -5.23
C VAL A 372 -6.07 -0.25 -5.47
N ILE A 373 -5.09 0.12 -6.31
CA ILE A 373 -4.87 1.53 -6.69
C ILE A 373 -6.09 2.07 -7.44
N TYR A 374 -6.59 1.34 -8.44
CA TYR A 374 -7.73 1.73 -9.27
C TYR A 374 -9.00 1.94 -8.44
N GLN A 375 -9.32 1.03 -7.52
CA GLN A 375 -10.47 1.16 -6.63
C GLN A 375 -10.34 2.36 -5.68
N ARG A 376 -9.13 2.62 -5.17
CA ARG A 376 -8.87 3.75 -4.26
C ARG A 376 -8.89 5.12 -4.95
N LEU A 377 -8.76 5.18 -6.27
CA LEU A 377 -8.97 6.42 -7.03
C LEU A 377 -10.42 6.91 -6.97
N ASN A 378 -11.38 6.03 -6.61
CA ASN A 378 -12.78 6.36 -6.40
C ASN A 378 -13.36 7.21 -7.54
N LYS A 379 -13.75 8.48 -7.29
CA LYS A 379 -14.29 9.37 -8.32
C LYS A 379 -13.31 9.76 -9.44
N LEU A 380 -12.00 9.57 -9.22
CA LEU A 380 -10.94 9.84 -10.19
C LEU A 380 -10.63 8.63 -11.08
N ASN A 381 -11.20 7.47 -10.77
CA ASN A 381 -11.03 6.23 -11.50
C ASN A 381 -11.26 6.37 -13.04
N PRO A 382 -12.28 7.12 -13.53
CA PRO A 382 -12.51 7.25 -14.97
C PRO A 382 -11.35 7.88 -15.77
N PHE A 383 -10.45 8.62 -15.11
CA PHE A 383 -9.27 9.22 -15.77
C PHE A 383 -8.09 8.24 -15.92
N ALA A 384 -8.24 7.02 -15.42
CA ALA A 384 -7.24 5.96 -15.51
C ALA A 384 -7.72 4.84 -16.43
N LEU A 385 -6.96 4.55 -17.48
CA LEU A 385 -7.25 3.44 -18.38
C LEU A 385 -6.43 2.20 -18.00
N PHE A 386 -7.13 1.11 -17.67
CA PHE A 386 -6.49 -0.18 -17.40
C PHE A 386 -6.22 -0.94 -18.70
N ILE A 387 -4.94 -1.21 -18.98
CA ILE A 387 -4.48 -1.93 -20.16
C ILE A 387 -4.03 -3.33 -19.76
N SER A 388 -4.74 -4.35 -20.25
CA SER A 388 -4.39 -5.76 -20.08
C SER A 388 -4.14 -6.44 -21.42
N ASN A 389 -3.17 -7.35 -21.45
CA ASN A 389 -2.94 -8.25 -22.59
C ASN A 389 -3.89 -9.46 -22.60
N SER A 390 -4.72 -9.63 -21.57
CA SER A 390 -5.62 -10.79 -21.45
C SER A 390 -6.78 -10.68 -22.45
N LYS A 391 -6.85 -11.61 -23.39
CA LYS A 391 -8.03 -11.80 -24.26
C LYS A 391 -9.30 -12.18 -23.50
N GLU A 392 -9.15 -12.65 -22.27
CA GLU A 392 -10.26 -12.91 -21.34
C GLU A 392 -10.91 -11.64 -20.78
N MET A 393 -10.34 -10.44 -21.02
CA MET A 393 -11.00 -9.22 -20.58
C MET A 393 -12.31 -9.08 -21.36
N LYS A 394 -13.43 -9.27 -20.67
CA LYS A 394 -14.75 -9.15 -21.29
C LYS A 394 -14.82 -7.81 -21.99
N LYS A 395 -15.25 -7.78 -23.26
CA LYS A 395 -15.40 -6.53 -24.00
C LYS A 395 -16.19 -5.50 -23.18
N SER A 396 -17.23 -5.93 -22.46
CA SER A 396 -17.96 -5.07 -21.53
C SER A 396 -17.05 -4.42 -20.48
N SER A 397 -16.25 -5.22 -19.76
CA SER A 397 -15.32 -4.71 -18.73
C SER A 397 -14.25 -3.74 -19.25
N PHE A 398 -13.96 -3.74 -20.55
CA PHE A 398 -13.06 -2.76 -21.17
C PHE A 398 -13.78 -1.52 -21.68
N TYR A 399 -14.84 -1.72 -22.46
CA TYR A 399 -15.52 -0.64 -23.19
C TYR A 399 -16.50 0.14 -22.31
N GLU A 400 -17.16 -0.50 -21.34
CA GLU A 400 -18.16 0.16 -20.48
C GLU A 400 -17.56 1.30 -19.65
N PRO A 401 -16.39 1.16 -18.99
CA PRO A 401 -15.74 2.29 -18.32
C PRO A 401 -15.40 3.44 -19.28
N ILE A 402 -14.97 3.13 -20.50
CA ILE A 402 -14.61 4.12 -21.52
C ILE A 402 -15.86 4.83 -22.05
N GLN A 403 -16.96 4.11 -22.25
CA GLN A 403 -18.26 4.67 -22.64
C GLN A 403 -18.77 5.66 -21.59
N ASN A 404 -18.80 5.23 -20.33
CA ASN A 404 -19.21 6.08 -19.20
C ASN A 404 -18.32 7.33 -19.10
N TYR A 405 -17.02 7.18 -19.38
CA TYR A 405 -16.08 8.29 -19.39
C TYR A 405 -16.36 9.29 -20.53
N LEU A 406 -16.63 8.81 -21.75
CA LEU A 406 -17.01 9.66 -22.87
C LEU A 406 -18.34 10.38 -22.61
N GLU A 407 -19.35 9.70 -22.09
CA GLU A 407 -20.62 10.32 -21.71
C GLU A 407 -20.42 11.41 -20.64
N MET A 408 -19.50 11.18 -19.69
CA MET A 408 -19.17 12.18 -18.67
C MET A 408 -18.48 13.41 -19.27
N ILE A 409 -17.64 13.25 -20.30
CA ILE A 409 -17.03 14.38 -21.02
C ILE A 409 -18.08 15.10 -21.87
N GLU A 410 -18.94 14.37 -22.57
CA GLU A 410 -19.98 14.92 -23.47
C GLU A 410 -21.05 15.73 -22.72
N ASN A 411 -21.39 15.34 -21.49
CA ASN A 411 -22.41 15.99 -20.65
C ASN A 411 -21.82 16.95 -19.59
N PHE A 412 -20.56 17.38 -19.75
CA PHE A 412 -19.90 18.22 -18.77
C PHE A 412 -20.36 19.70 -18.86
N ASP A 413 -21.14 20.14 -17.86
CA ASP A 413 -21.73 21.48 -17.81
C ASP A 413 -21.33 22.34 -16.58
N SER A 414 -20.44 21.86 -15.68
CA SER A 414 -20.23 22.45 -14.34
C SER A 414 -18.77 22.83 -14.03
N TYR A 415 -18.57 23.96 -13.33
CA TYR A 415 -17.26 24.49 -12.94
C TYR A 415 -17.20 24.70 -11.42
N ASN A 416 -16.24 24.03 -10.76
CA ASN A 416 -16.07 24.10 -9.31
C ASN A 416 -14.66 24.58 -8.93
N GLN A 417 -14.57 25.31 -7.82
CA GLN A 417 -13.29 25.64 -7.18
C GLN A 417 -12.82 24.49 -6.29
N ILE A 418 -11.52 24.16 -6.34
CA ILE A 418 -10.91 23.20 -5.41
C ILE A 418 -10.37 23.96 -4.20
N LYS A 419 -10.74 23.50 -3.00
CA LYS A 419 -10.13 24.00 -1.75
C LYS A 419 -8.68 23.50 -1.63
N HIS A 420 -7.76 24.42 -1.41
CA HIS A 420 -6.35 24.10 -1.18
C HIS A 420 -6.16 23.28 0.10
N CYS A 421 -5.35 22.21 0.03
CA CYS A 421 -4.87 21.48 1.19
C CYS A 421 -3.34 21.64 1.25
N SER A 422 -2.81 22.17 2.33
CA SER A 422 -1.36 22.24 2.57
C SER A 422 -0.96 21.32 3.72
N THR A 423 0.28 20.85 3.75
CA THR A 423 0.79 20.05 4.88
C THR A 423 0.85 20.89 6.16
N ILE A 424 1.21 22.17 6.02
CA ILE A 424 1.12 23.21 7.05
C ILE A 424 0.51 24.48 6.45
N THR A 425 -0.38 25.14 7.19
CA THR A 425 -1.03 26.38 6.72
C THR A 425 -0.22 27.64 7.08
N ALA A 426 -0.49 28.76 6.40
CA ALA A 426 0.13 30.04 6.75
C ALA A 426 -0.22 30.47 8.19
N GLN A 427 -1.43 30.17 8.64
CA GLN A 427 -1.88 30.43 10.02
C GLN A 427 -1.07 29.61 11.03
N GLU A 428 -0.80 28.34 10.73
CA GLU A 428 0.03 27.48 11.58
C GLU A 428 1.49 27.94 11.64
N LEU A 429 2.08 28.38 10.52
CA LEU A 429 3.43 28.97 10.53
C LEU A 429 3.50 30.23 11.40
N ASN A 430 2.50 31.11 11.27
CA ASN A 430 2.40 32.31 12.09
C ASN A 430 2.27 31.95 13.59
N PHE A 431 1.44 30.96 13.91
CA PHE A 431 1.30 30.45 15.28
C PHE A 431 2.64 29.92 15.84
N ILE A 432 3.36 29.08 15.09
CA ILE A 432 4.64 28.52 15.54
C ILE A 432 5.67 29.62 15.80
N ALA A 433 5.75 30.61 14.90
CA ALA A 433 6.65 31.75 15.04
C ALA A 433 6.31 32.56 16.30
N LYS A 434 5.05 32.96 16.46
CA LYS A 434 4.60 33.75 17.62
C LYS A 434 4.68 32.99 18.93
N ALA A 435 4.34 31.70 18.95
CA ALA A 435 4.44 30.87 20.15
C ALA A 435 5.90 30.81 20.63
N SER A 436 6.84 30.60 19.71
CA SER A 436 8.26 30.58 20.05
C SER A 436 8.79 31.95 20.49
N GLU A 437 8.34 33.03 19.85
CA GLU A 437 8.73 34.40 20.20
C GLU A 437 8.20 34.76 21.60
N TYR A 438 6.89 34.67 21.80
CA TYR A 438 6.25 35.16 23.01
C TYR A 438 6.55 34.29 24.22
N LEU A 439 6.63 32.97 24.07
CA LEU A 439 6.92 32.07 25.20
C LEU A 439 8.39 32.02 25.57
N SER A 440 9.28 32.60 24.76
CA SER A 440 10.67 32.83 25.16
C SER A 440 10.80 33.96 26.20
N ASP A 441 9.81 34.86 26.27
CA ASP A 441 9.75 35.96 27.24
C ASP A 441 9.33 35.43 28.63
N PRO A 442 10.16 35.62 29.69
CA PRO A 442 9.79 35.24 31.05
C PRO A 442 8.49 35.86 31.56
N THR A 443 8.13 37.07 31.10
CA THR A 443 6.92 37.76 31.55
C THR A 443 5.64 37.11 31.00
N SER A 444 5.64 36.70 29.72
CA SER A 444 4.55 35.93 29.12
C SER A 444 4.37 34.55 29.79
N GLN A 445 5.44 33.95 30.30
CA GLN A 445 5.33 32.73 31.10
C GLN A 445 4.71 32.98 32.48
N LEU A 446 4.98 34.13 33.11
CA LEU A 446 4.32 34.53 34.36
C LEU A 446 2.83 34.79 34.14
N VAL A 447 2.43 35.35 32.98
CA VAL A 447 1.02 35.48 32.60
C VAL A 447 0.32 34.11 32.57
N LEU A 448 0.92 33.09 31.95
CA LEU A 448 0.35 31.74 31.94
C LEU A 448 0.21 31.15 33.35
N LYS A 449 1.19 31.39 34.25
CA LYS A 449 1.11 30.99 35.65
C LYS A 449 -0.03 31.71 36.40
N ALA A 450 -0.19 33.01 36.15
CA ALA A 450 -1.28 33.81 36.72
C ALA A 450 -2.64 33.27 36.26
N TYR A 451 -2.81 33.05 34.94
CA TYR A 451 -4.03 32.46 34.39
C TYR A 451 -4.34 31.09 34.99
N TYR A 452 -3.34 30.23 35.14
CA TYR A 452 -3.52 28.93 35.80
C TYR A 452 -3.94 29.07 37.28
N TYR A 453 -3.29 29.96 38.04
CA TYR A 453 -3.65 30.22 39.43
C TYR A 453 -5.12 30.65 39.55
N ILE A 454 -5.54 31.57 38.68
CA ILE A 454 -6.92 32.05 38.64
C ILE A 454 -7.89 30.91 38.30
N SER A 455 -7.60 30.10 37.28
CA SER A 455 -8.52 29.03 36.84
C SER A 455 -8.73 27.95 37.91
N VAL A 456 -7.69 27.64 38.70
CA VAL A 456 -7.79 26.70 39.82
C VAL A 456 -8.68 27.25 40.95
N HIS A 457 -8.58 28.55 41.19
CA HIS A 457 -9.24 29.20 42.32
C HIS A 457 -10.61 29.79 41.99
N LYS A 458 -10.98 29.89 40.71
CA LYS A 458 -12.31 30.28 40.24
C LYS A 458 -12.64 29.57 38.93
N LYS A 459 -13.54 28.60 38.99
CA LYS A 459 -13.90 27.72 37.86
C LYS A 459 -14.63 28.44 36.72
N ASP A 460 -15.43 29.45 37.05
CA ASP A 460 -16.23 30.24 36.09
C ASP A 460 -15.62 31.64 35.91
N PHE A 461 -14.32 31.70 35.64
CA PHE A 461 -13.62 32.97 35.44
C PHE A 461 -13.86 33.53 34.03
N ASP A 462 -14.43 34.73 33.92
CA ASP A 462 -14.65 35.44 32.65
C ASP A 462 -13.38 36.26 32.33
N PHE A 463 -12.50 35.68 31.52
CA PHE A 463 -11.19 36.27 31.20
C PHE A 463 -11.28 37.66 30.59
N ASP A 464 -12.28 37.95 29.75
CA ASP A 464 -12.38 39.24 29.07
C ASP A 464 -12.84 40.35 30.03
N LYS A 465 -13.68 40.04 31.02
CA LYS A 465 -14.25 41.03 31.96
C LYS A 465 -13.52 41.12 33.29
N GLU A 466 -13.15 39.99 33.87
CA GLU A 466 -12.60 39.93 35.23
C GLU A 466 -11.08 40.21 35.24
N MET A 467 -10.34 39.89 34.16
CA MET A 467 -8.92 40.28 34.08
C MET A 467 -8.74 41.79 34.01
N GLY A 468 -9.59 42.49 33.25
CA GLY A 468 -9.55 43.96 33.16
C GLY A 468 -9.69 44.61 34.54
N PHE A 469 -10.55 44.05 35.38
CA PHE A 469 -10.70 44.48 36.78
C PHE A 469 -9.48 44.15 37.65
N ILE A 470 -8.93 42.93 37.58
CA ILE A 470 -7.74 42.53 38.36
C ILE A 470 -6.54 43.41 38.02
N VAL A 471 -6.39 43.75 36.75
CA VAL A 471 -5.37 44.66 36.24
C VAL A 471 -5.48 46.06 36.84
N ASP A 472 -6.70 46.55 37.04
CA ASP A 472 -6.99 47.90 37.56
C ASP A 472 -6.84 48.01 39.09
N LEU A 473 -6.55 46.91 39.76
CA LEU A 473 -6.38 46.89 41.21
C LEU A 473 -5.17 47.74 41.64
N PRO A 474 -5.31 48.62 42.66
CA PRO A 474 -4.23 49.47 43.14
C PRO A 474 -2.96 48.71 43.58
N LYS A 475 -1.83 48.98 42.93
CA LYS A 475 -0.56 48.29 43.22
C LYS A 475 0.05 48.66 44.58
N ASP A 476 -0.32 49.81 45.13
CA ASP A 476 0.15 50.38 46.40
C ASP A 476 -0.63 49.90 47.64
N VAL A 477 -1.59 48.99 47.46
CA VAL A 477 -2.40 48.41 48.55
C VAL A 477 -1.82 47.06 49.01
N PHE A 478 -1.84 46.81 50.32
CA PHE A 478 -1.47 45.52 50.92
C PHE A 478 -2.66 44.56 50.99
N TYR A 479 -2.72 43.64 50.03
CA TYR A 479 -3.81 42.67 49.92
C TYR A 479 -3.69 41.52 50.95
N PRO A 480 -4.80 40.92 51.39
CA PRO A 480 -4.81 39.82 52.35
C PRO A 480 -4.09 38.57 51.85
N GLN A 481 -3.26 37.97 52.73
CA GLN A 481 -2.62 36.66 52.54
C GLN A 481 -3.52 35.48 52.95
N VAL A 482 -4.72 35.77 53.45
CA VAL A 482 -5.71 34.76 53.77
C VAL A 482 -6.54 34.39 52.52
N PRO A 483 -7.10 33.17 52.45
CA PRO A 483 -8.00 32.79 51.37
C PRO A 483 -9.18 33.76 51.27
N PHE A 484 -9.50 34.18 50.05
CA PHE A 484 -10.57 35.12 49.76
C PHE A 484 -11.92 34.60 50.27
N LYS A 485 -12.62 35.45 51.01
CA LYS A 485 -13.99 35.20 51.49
C LYS A 485 -14.89 36.35 51.07
N GLN A 486 -15.84 36.02 50.21
CA GLN A 486 -16.80 36.98 49.70
C GLN A 486 -17.56 37.67 50.85
N GLY A 487 -17.56 38.99 50.83
CA GLY A 487 -18.22 39.85 51.82
C GLY A 487 -17.35 40.21 53.03
N GLU A 488 -16.16 39.62 53.17
CA GLU A 488 -15.19 39.95 54.23
C GLU A 488 -14.00 40.78 53.71
N THR A 489 -13.85 40.95 52.39
CA THR A 489 -12.67 41.58 51.76
C THR A 489 -12.43 43.00 52.23
N ALA A 490 -13.47 43.83 52.35
CA ALA A 490 -13.36 45.20 52.87
C ALA A 490 -12.83 45.23 54.31
N LYS A 491 -13.26 44.27 55.15
CA LYS A 491 -12.81 44.16 56.55
C LYS A 491 -11.35 43.73 56.63
N GLU A 492 -10.94 42.81 55.77
CA GLU A 492 -9.56 42.31 55.69
C GLU A 492 -8.58 43.37 55.16
N LEU A 493 -8.97 44.11 54.13
CA LEU A 493 -8.18 45.23 53.60
C LEU A 493 -7.96 46.32 54.65
N LEU A 494 -9.01 46.68 55.41
CA LEU A 494 -8.91 47.65 56.50
C LEU A 494 -8.03 47.14 57.64
N LYS A 495 -8.11 45.85 57.97
CA LYS A 495 -7.28 45.22 59.01
C LYS A 495 -5.80 45.22 58.62
N ASN A 496 -5.47 44.94 57.36
CA ASN A 496 -4.08 44.92 56.88
C ASN A 496 -3.40 46.30 56.84
N HIS A 497 -4.17 47.38 56.91
CA HIS A 497 -3.66 48.76 56.93
C HIS A 497 -3.87 49.44 58.29
N ASP A 498 -4.24 48.70 59.34
CA ASP A 498 -4.54 49.21 60.69
C ASP A 498 -5.64 50.29 60.74
N LEU A 499 -6.59 50.26 59.80
CA LEU A 499 -7.65 51.28 59.64
C LEU A 499 -9.03 50.84 60.13
N THR A 500 -9.15 49.67 60.77
CA THR A 500 -10.42 49.01 61.14
C THR A 500 -11.39 49.85 61.97
N PHE A 501 -10.91 50.86 62.72
CA PHE A 501 -11.70 51.72 63.61
C PHE A 501 -11.56 53.22 63.31
N LEU A 502 -11.10 53.60 62.11
CA LEU A 502 -10.78 54.99 61.75
C LEU A 502 -11.66 55.52 60.59
N PRO A 503 -12.99 55.67 60.79
CA PRO A 503 -13.93 56.04 59.72
C PRO A 503 -13.84 57.49 59.26
N PHE A 504 -12.95 58.30 59.82
CA PHE A 504 -12.74 59.71 59.44
C PHE A 504 -11.59 59.90 58.44
N VAL A 505 -10.84 58.83 58.13
CA VAL A 505 -9.72 58.86 57.19
C VAL A 505 -10.24 58.60 55.79
N ARG A 506 -9.88 59.45 54.81
CA ARG A 506 -10.29 59.26 53.40
C ARG A 506 -9.97 57.86 52.86
N LYS A 507 -8.77 57.35 53.19
CA LYS A 507 -8.29 56.01 52.82
C LYS A 507 -9.16 54.87 53.38
N TYR A 508 -9.88 55.07 54.49
CA TYR A 508 -10.84 54.10 55.03
C TYR A 508 -12.00 53.85 54.06
N PHE A 509 -12.60 54.94 53.53
CA PHE A 509 -13.71 54.82 52.57
C PHE A 509 -13.24 54.28 51.23
N GLU A 510 -12.04 54.64 50.79
CA GLU A 510 -11.42 54.12 49.56
C GLU A 510 -11.18 52.61 49.65
N LEU A 511 -10.57 52.10 50.73
CA LEU A 511 -10.35 50.66 50.94
C LEU A 511 -11.64 49.87 51.16
N ARG A 512 -12.63 50.47 51.83
CA ARG A 512 -13.94 49.83 52.03
C ARG A 512 -14.70 49.69 50.71
N ARG A 513 -14.68 50.72 49.87
CA ARG A 513 -15.27 50.71 48.53
C ARG A 513 -14.53 49.70 47.64
N LEU A 514 -13.20 49.72 47.64
CA LEU A 514 -12.38 48.77 46.90
C LEU A 514 -12.68 47.33 47.30
N GLY A 515 -12.81 47.04 48.60
CA GLY A 515 -13.18 45.71 49.07
C GLY A 515 -14.56 45.25 48.61
N GLN A 516 -15.55 46.16 48.58
CA GLN A 516 -16.89 45.88 48.04
C GLN A 516 -16.88 45.65 46.53
N GLU A 517 -16.08 46.42 45.78
CA GLU A 517 -15.90 46.24 44.34
C GLU A 517 -15.24 44.87 44.06
N ILE A 518 -14.19 44.50 44.80
CA ILE A 518 -13.55 43.17 44.69
C ILE A 518 -14.53 42.04 45.01
N ASP A 519 -15.32 42.16 46.08
CA ASP A 519 -16.33 41.17 46.47
C ASP A 519 -17.41 40.95 45.39
N SER A 520 -17.70 42.00 44.59
CA SER A 520 -18.69 41.96 43.51
C SER A 520 -18.14 41.41 42.20
N HIS A 521 -16.86 41.64 41.90
CA HIS A 521 -16.22 41.26 40.64
C HIS A 521 -15.49 39.92 40.68
N LEU A 522 -15.03 39.44 41.85
CA LEU A 522 -14.33 38.15 41.99
C LEU A 522 -15.18 37.11 42.73
N THR A 523 -16.47 37.02 42.39
CA THR A 523 -17.39 36.06 43.00
C THR A 523 -16.93 34.62 42.80
N GLY A 524 -16.93 33.81 43.87
CA GLY A 524 -16.51 32.40 43.80
C GLY A 524 -15.00 32.16 43.67
N PHE A 525 -14.15 33.20 43.76
CA PHE A 525 -12.72 33.02 43.90
C PHE A 525 -12.38 32.42 45.27
N THR A 526 -11.36 31.56 45.35
CA THR A 526 -10.98 30.84 46.59
C THR A 526 -9.50 30.95 46.93
N GLY A 527 -8.72 31.66 46.09
CA GLY A 527 -7.29 31.88 46.27
C GLY A 527 -7.01 33.06 47.19
N THR A 528 -5.73 33.45 47.30
CA THR A 528 -5.34 34.65 48.04
C THR A 528 -5.23 35.84 47.07
N LEU A 529 -5.71 37.01 47.49
CA LEU A 529 -5.54 38.24 46.71
C LEU A 529 -4.07 38.69 46.71
N HIS A 530 -3.29 38.32 47.73
CA HIS A 530 -1.86 38.58 47.79
C HIS A 530 -1.09 37.89 46.65
N ASP A 531 -1.26 36.58 46.46
CA ASP A 531 -0.54 35.83 45.43
C ASP A 531 -0.95 36.31 44.03
N LEU A 532 -2.25 36.55 43.83
CA LEU A 532 -2.77 37.12 42.58
C LEU A 532 -2.09 38.45 42.25
N MET A 533 -2.00 39.36 43.24
CA MET A 533 -1.37 40.65 43.04
C MET A 533 0.15 40.58 42.93
N GLN A 534 0.79 39.57 43.53
CA GLN A 534 2.21 39.31 43.34
C GLN A 534 2.50 38.96 41.88
N PHE A 535 1.71 38.07 41.27
CA PHE A 535 1.84 37.79 39.82
C PHE A 535 1.68 39.05 38.98
N MET A 536 0.65 39.87 39.25
CA MET A 536 0.40 41.09 38.48
C MET A 536 1.55 42.12 38.61
N ARG A 537 2.22 42.19 39.77
CA ARG A 537 3.40 43.04 39.98
C ARG A 537 4.62 42.51 39.24
N GLU A 538 4.89 41.21 39.31
CA GLU A 538 6.01 40.56 38.64
C GLU A 538 5.89 40.60 37.11
N ILE A 539 4.66 40.57 36.58
CA ILE A 539 4.39 40.69 35.14
C ILE A 539 4.62 42.13 34.63
N GLY A 540 4.45 43.15 35.48
CA GLY A 540 4.73 44.54 35.11
C GLY A 540 3.74 45.16 34.11
N TYR A 541 2.44 44.86 34.24
CA TYR A 541 1.43 45.33 33.28
C TYR A 541 1.22 46.86 33.29
N ASP A 542 1.16 47.44 32.08
CA ASP A 542 0.83 48.84 31.79
C ASP A 542 -0.19 48.88 30.63
N LYS A 543 -1.34 49.55 30.84
CA LYS A 543 -2.43 49.66 29.84
C LYS A 543 -2.04 50.49 28.62
N GLU A 544 -1.05 51.36 28.74
CA GLU A 544 -0.62 52.26 27.65
C GLU A 544 0.46 51.65 26.76
N GLN A 545 1.03 50.50 27.14
CA GLN A 545 2.02 49.80 26.31
C GLN A 545 1.36 48.99 25.19
N THR A 546 1.75 49.27 23.96
CA THR A 546 1.46 48.40 22.81
C THR A 546 2.25 47.10 22.93
N ASN A 547 1.60 45.95 22.69
CA ASN A 547 2.21 44.61 22.75
C ASN A 547 2.63 44.12 24.15
N ASN A 548 1.76 44.32 25.15
CA ASN A 548 1.98 43.84 26.52
C ASN A 548 1.90 42.30 26.62
N PRO A 549 2.43 41.67 27.71
CA PRO A 549 2.46 40.22 27.85
C PRO A 549 1.09 39.51 27.83
N PHE A 550 0.01 40.18 28.27
CA PHE A 550 -1.35 39.61 28.23
C PHE A 550 -1.94 39.64 26.82
N ASP A 551 -1.73 40.71 26.07
CA ASP A 551 -2.13 40.83 24.66
C ASP A 551 -1.47 39.75 23.81
N ARG A 552 -0.18 39.47 24.06
CA ARG A 552 0.57 38.38 23.41
C ARG A 552 -0.05 37.01 23.65
N ILE A 553 -0.39 36.70 24.91
CA ILE A 553 -1.03 35.43 25.25
C ILE A 553 -2.44 35.36 24.65
N ASN A 554 -3.22 36.44 24.72
CA ASN A 554 -4.57 36.51 24.12
C ASN A 554 -4.54 36.34 22.60
N GLU A 555 -3.53 36.89 21.93
CA GLU A 555 -3.30 36.65 20.50
C GLU A 555 -2.99 35.17 20.23
N LEU A 556 -2.12 34.53 21.02
CA LEU A 556 -1.86 33.09 20.89
C LEU A 556 -3.11 32.25 21.13
N MET A 557 -3.96 32.60 22.10
CA MET A 557 -5.23 31.91 22.32
C MET A 557 -6.10 31.93 21.07
N LYS A 558 -6.24 33.10 20.43
CA LYS A 558 -7.04 33.26 19.20
C LYS A 558 -6.43 32.50 18.01
N LEU A 559 -5.10 32.47 17.90
CA LEU A 559 -4.43 31.71 16.85
C LEU A 559 -4.63 30.20 17.06
N GLU A 560 -4.52 29.72 18.30
CA GLU A 560 -4.71 28.31 18.66
C GLU A 560 -6.14 27.83 18.41
N GLU A 561 -7.17 28.64 18.70
CA GLU A 561 -8.58 28.31 18.44
C GLU A 561 -8.88 28.01 16.97
N ASN A 562 -8.11 28.58 16.04
CA ASN A 562 -8.27 28.38 14.60
C ASN A 562 -7.48 27.19 14.06
N ILE A 563 -6.67 26.52 14.89
CA ILE A 563 -5.86 25.38 14.48
C ILE A 563 -6.67 24.09 14.66
N SER A 564 -6.88 23.38 13.55
CA SER A 564 -7.48 22.04 13.59
C SER A 564 -6.41 20.95 13.49
N TYR A 565 -6.47 19.95 14.36
CA TYR A 565 -5.60 18.77 14.30
C TYR A 565 -6.10 17.70 13.31
N ALA A 566 -7.31 17.87 12.74
CA ALA A 566 -7.91 16.91 11.82
C ALA A 566 -7.09 16.76 10.53
N ASN A 567 -7.17 15.57 9.92
CA ASN A 567 -6.64 15.34 8.58
C ASN A 567 -7.56 15.98 7.55
N THR A 568 -7.04 16.89 6.74
CA THR A 568 -7.81 17.51 5.66
C THR A 568 -7.75 16.61 4.42
N ILE A 569 -8.90 16.08 4.02
CA ILE A 569 -9.08 15.38 2.75
C ILE A 569 -9.63 16.40 1.75
N SER A 570 -9.11 16.37 0.53
CA SER A 570 -9.58 17.19 -0.59
C SER A 570 -10.91 16.68 -1.11
N ASP A 571 -11.76 17.60 -1.60
CA ASP A 571 -13.02 17.23 -2.23
C ASP A 571 -12.77 16.53 -3.57
N GLU A 572 -13.06 15.23 -3.60
CA GLU A 572 -12.92 14.39 -4.79
C GLU A 572 -13.77 14.88 -5.98
N GLU A 573 -14.97 15.43 -5.73
CA GLU A 573 -15.82 15.93 -6.82
C GLU A 573 -15.25 17.20 -7.43
N ALA A 574 -14.69 18.09 -6.60
CA ALA A 574 -14.00 19.27 -7.07
C ALA A 574 -12.78 18.91 -7.93
N ILE A 575 -11.97 17.93 -7.48
CA ILE A 575 -10.82 17.43 -8.26
C ILE A 575 -11.30 16.87 -9.61
N LYS A 576 -12.31 16.00 -9.59
CA LYS A 576 -12.88 15.40 -10.81
C LYS A 576 -13.30 16.48 -11.82
N ASN A 577 -14.00 17.52 -11.37
CA ASN A 577 -14.50 18.58 -12.26
C ASN A 577 -13.35 19.40 -12.89
N VAL A 578 -12.29 19.70 -12.14
CA VAL A 578 -11.11 20.40 -12.69
C VAL A 578 -10.37 19.54 -13.72
N VAL A 579 -10.28 18.23 -13.49
CA VAL A 579 -9.66 17.32 -14.46
C VAL A 579 -10.53 17.24 -15.72
N LEU A 580 -11.84 17.13 -15.58
CA LEU A 580 -12.79 17.15 -16.70
C LEU A 580 -12.70 18.42 -17.53
N GLU A 581 -12.70 19.59 -16.88
CA GLU A 581 -12.58 20.88 -17.57
C GLU A 581 -11.33 20.94 -18.46
N ARG A 582 -10.20 20.42 -17.97
CA ARG A 582 -8.95 20.40 -18.74
C ARG A 582 -9.00 19.46 -19.92
N ILE A 583 -9.61 18.28 -19.75
CA ILE A 583 -9.73 17.31 -20.83
C ILE A 583 -10.70 17.83 -21.89
N PHE A 584 -11.80 18.45 -21.48
CA PHE A 584 -12.72 19.17 -22.36
C PHE A 584 -11.98 20.24 -23.19
N LYS A 585 -11.20 21.11 -22.55
CA LYS A 585 -10.37 22.11 -23.22
C LYS A 585 -9.32 21.50 -24.16
N THR A 586 -8.79 20.33 -23.80
CA THR A 586 -7.83 19.61 -24.64
C THR A 586 -8.50 19.11 -25.92
N ILE A 587 -9.70 18.53 -25.81
CA ILE A 587 -10.48 18.04 -26.96
C ILE A 587 -10.96 19.19 -27.85
N ALA A 588 -11.42 20.30 -27.26
CA ALA A 588 -11.86 21.48 -28.00
C ALA A 588 -10.73 22.07 -28.89
N ASN A 589 -9.48 21.94 -28.44
CA ASN A 589 -8.28 22.43 -29.13
C ASN A 589 -7.63 21.41 -30.07
N PHE A 590 -8.25 20.26 -30.34
CA PHE A 590 -7.75 19.30 -31.33
C PHE A 590 -7.67 19.90 -32.73
N ASN A 591 -6.60 19.57 -33.46
CA ASN A 591 -6.49 19.86 -34.89
C ASN A 591 -7.43 18.97 -35.72
N GLU A 592 -7.55 19.19 -37.03
CA GLU A 592 -8.49 18.41 -37.86
C GLU A 592 -8.22 16.90 -37.86
N GLU A 593 -6.94 16.48 -37.95
CA GLU A 593 -6.56 15.06 -37.94
C GLU A 593 -6.93 14.39 -36.60
N GLU A 594 -6.67 15.08 -35.49
CA GLU A 594 -7.01 14.63 -34.14
C GLU A 594 -8.52 14.56 -33.92
N ARG A 595 -9.27 15.53 -34.45
CA ARG A 595 -10.75 15.52 -34.42
C ARG A 595 -11.30 14.33 -35.19
N MET A 596 -10.76 14.02 -36.38
CA MET A 596 -11.17 12.84 -37.15
C MET A 596 -10.86 11.55 -36.40
N LEU A 597 -9.65 11.42 -35.85
CA LEU A 597 -9.23 10.23 -35.10
C LEU A 597 -10.04 10.04 -33.81
N TYR A 598 -10.37 11.13 -33.11
CA TYR A 598 -11.24 11.12 -31.93
C TYR A 598 -12.68 10.68 -32.28
N ARG A 599 -13.23 11.16 -33.40
CA ARG A 599 -14.56 10.71 -33.87
C ARG A 599 -14.56 9.22 -34.18
N GLU A 600 -13.54 8.71 -34.86
CA GLU A 600 -13.40 7.29 -35.15
C GLU A 600 -13.23 6.45 -33.88
N PHE A 601 -12.46 6.96 -32.92
CA PHE A 601 -12.28 6.37 -31.59
C PHE A 601 -13.63 6.25 -30.85
N ALA A 602 -14.38 7.34 -30.74
CA ALA A 602 -15.67 7.38 -30.05
C ALA A 602 -16.71 6.45 -30.71
N GLN A 603 -16.78 6.44 -32.05
CA GLN A 603 -17.64 5.51 -32.78
C GLN A 603 -17.26 4.05 -32.51
N SER A 604 -15.97 3.73 -32.53
CA SER A 604 -15.49 2.36 -32.31
C SER A 604 -15.80 1.84 -30.90
N ILE A 605 -15.84 2.73 -29.91
CA ILE A 605 -16.26 2.41 -28.53
C ILE A 605 -17.76 2.12 -28.46
N ARG A 606 -18.59 2.90 -29.15
CA ARG A 606 -20.06 2.72 -29.15
C ARG A 606 -20.48 1.43 -29.85
N ILE A 607 -19.78 1.04 -30.91
CA ILE A 607 -20.12 -0.16 -31.70
C ILE A 607 -19.40 -1.43 -31.14
N VAL A 608 -18.30 -1.26 -30.38
CA VAL A 608 -17.52 -2.37 -29.78
C VAL A 608 -16.95 -3.30 -30.87
N ASN A 609 -16.35 -2.70 -31.89
CA ASN A 609 -15.91 -3.41 -33.11
C ASN A 609 -14.54 -4.09 -33.01
N TYR A 610 -13.74 -3.77 -32.00
CA TYR A 610 -12.37 -4.28 -31.87
C TYR A 610 -12.19 -5.12 -30.61
N GLU A 611 -11.20 -6.00 -30.62
CA GLU A 611 -10.66 -6.55 -29.38
C GLU A 611 -9.86 -5.45 -28.65
N PRO A 612 -9.88 -5.42 -27.29
CA PRO A 612 -9.22 -4.35 -26.51
C PRO A 612 -7.78 -4.07 -26.92
N TYR A 613 -6.95 -5.10 -27.16
CA TYR A 613 -5.56 -4.92 -27.56
C TYR A 613 -5.40 -4.25 -28.94
N ARG A 614 -6.27 -4.59 -29.92
CA ARG A 614 -6.27 -3.97 -31.26
C ARG A 614 -6.71 -2.52 -31.17
N PHE A 615 -7.73 -2.26 -30.36
CA PHE A 615 -8.25 -0.93 -30.10
C PHE A 615 -7.17 -0.01 -29.54
N ILE A 616 -6.44 -0.46 -28.51
CA ILE A 616 -5.38 0.32 -27.86
C ILE A 616 -4.25 0.64 -28.83
N LYS A 617 -3.81 -0.35 -29.62
CA LYS A 617 -2.75 -0.15 -30.61
C LYS A 617 -3.15 0.90 -31.66
N LYS A 618 -4.38 0.82 -32.16
CA LYS A 618 -4.90 1.73 -33.19
C LYS A 618 -5.07 3.16 -32.68
N TYR A 619 -5.56 3.35 -31.46
CA TYR A 619 -5.93 4.67 -30.92
C TYR A 619 -4.97 5.18 -29.84
N SER A 620 -3.76 4.65 -29.76
CA SER A 620 -2.73 5.00 -28.77
C SER A 620 -2.46 6.51 -28.65
N ALA A 621 -2.45 7.22 -29.78
CA ALA A 621 -2.25 8.68 -29.84
C ALA A 621 -3.37 9.46 -29.13
N ILE A 622 -4.64 9.08 -29.36
CA ILE A 622 -5.80 9.74 -28.72
C ILE A 622 -5.93 9.31 -27.26
N ILE A 623 -5.77 8.02 -26.98
CA ILE A 623 -5.84 7.47 -25.61
C ILE A 623 -4.94 8.28 -24.68
N LYS A 624 -3.70 8.56 -25.07
CA LYS A 624 -2.76 9.35 -24.25
C LYS A 624 -3.25 10.77 -23.94
N LYS A 625 -3.96 11.41 -24.87
CA LYS A 625 -4.44 12.79 -24.70
C LYS A 625 -5.68 12.89 -23.80
N ILE A 626 -6.53 11.87 -23.84
CA ILE A 626 -7.80 11.87 -23.10
C ILE A 626 -7.75 11.06 -21.80
N PHE A 627 -6.83 10.10 -21.67
CA PHE A 627 -6.57 9.36 -20.43
C PHE A 627 -5.20 9.75 -19.87
N PRO A 628 -5.16 10.65 -18.87
CA PRO A 628 -3.90 11.09 -18.28
C PRO A 628 -3.14 9.97 -17.57
N ILE A 629 -3.84 8.96 -17.06
CA ILE A 629 -3.27 7.85 -16.30
C ILE A 629 -3.46 6.55 -17.07
N ILE A 630 -2.36 5.85 -17.33
CA ILE A 630 -2.36 4.52 -17.93
C ILE A 630 -1.94 3.51 -16.86
N ILE A 631 -2.75 2.48 -16.63
CA ILE A 631 -2.44 1.40 -15.69
C ILE A 631 -2.10 0.14 -16.49
N ALA A 632 -0.92 -0.44 -16.27
CA ALA A 632 -0.43 -1.57 -17.05
C ALA A 632 0.43 -2.53 -16.21
N THR A 633 0.69 -3.73 -16.71
CA THR A 633 1.71 -4.64 -16.14
C THR A 633 3.00 -4.58 -16.96
N PRO A 634 4.17 -4.97 -16.44
CA PRO A 634 5.44 -4.94 -17.19
C PRO A 634 5.45 -5.71 -18.50
N ASN A 635 4.54 -6.67 -18.66
CA ASN A 635 4.42 -7.49 -19.88
C ASN A 635 3.41 -6.92 -20.89
N THR A 636 2.69 -5.85 -20.54
CA THR A 636 1.70 -5.19 -21.41
C THR A 636 2.40 -4.61 -22.66
N ASP A 637 1.77 -4.75 -23.83
CA ASP A 637 2.29 -4.12 -25.05
C ASP A 637 2.08 -2.59 -25.01
N LEU A 638 3.18 -1.85 -24.91
CA LEU A 638 3.21 -0.38 -24.85
C LEU A 638 3.95 0.21 -26.07
N SER A 639 3.97 -0.52 -27.20
CA SER A 639 4.65 -0.10 -28.43
C SER A 639 4.08 1.18 -29.07
N GLY A 640 2.85 1.56 -28.72
CA GLY A 640 2.22 2.79 -29.20
C GLY A 640 2.82 4.09 -28.65
N TRP A 641 3.71 4.02 -27.66
CA TRP A 641 4.35 5.18 -27.03
C TRP A 641 5.87 5.06 -27.02
N THR A 642 6.58 6.19 -27.01
CA THR A 642 8.04 6.30 -27.12
C THR A 642 8.69 6.97 -25.90
N LYS A 643 10.00 7.26 -25.96
CA LYS A 643 10.80 7.82 -24.86
C LYS A 643 10.19 9.11 -24.31
N ASN A 644 10.13 9.23 -22.98
CA ASN A 644 9.72 10.45 -22.26
C ASN A 644 8.34 11.02 -22.67
N GLU A 645 7.47 10.17 -23.21
CA GLU A 645 6.12 10.56 -23.62
C GLU A 645 5.19 10.84 -22.44
N PHE A 646 5.43 10.23 -21.29
CA PHE A 646 4.72 10.47 -20.03
C PHE A 646 5.54 11.36 -19.10
N ASP A 647 4.87 12.13 -18.22
CA ASP A 647 5.60 12.90 -17.21
C ASP A 647 6.11 11.99 -16.07
N TYR A 648 5.37 10.93 -15.73
CA TYR A 648 5.71 10.01 -14.63
C TYR A 648 5.60 8.53 -15.03
N ALA A 649 6.52 7.71 -14.54
CA ALA A 649 6.38 6.27 -14.42
C ALA A 649 6.36 5.91 -12.93
N ILE A 650 5.28 5.28 -12.47
CA ILE A 650 5.07 4.87 -11.08
C ILE A 650 5.01 3.35 -11.04
N LEU A 651 6.04 2.71 -10.49
CA LEU A 651 6.12 1.25 -10.39
C LEU A 651 5.88 0.83 -8.93
N ASP A 652 4.70 0.27 -8.64
CA ASP A 652 4.37 -0.32 -7.34
C ASP A 652 4.89 -1.76 -7.26
N GLU A 653 5.25 -2.20 -6.05
CA GLU A 653 5.92 -3.49 -5.80
C GLU A 653 7.19 -3.69 -6.65
N SER A 654 7.95 -2.61 -6.87
CA SER A 654 9.19 -2.61 -7.67
C SER A 654 10.30 -3.52 -7.12
N SER A 655 10.25 -3.91 -5.85
CA SER A 655 11.12 -4.94 -5.27
C SER A 655 10.82 -6.35 -5.82
N GLN A 656 9.69 -6.54 -6.48
CA GLN A 656 9.27 -7.78 -7.15
C GLN A 656 9.40 -7.69 -8.69
N ILE A 657 9.88 -6.56 -9.23
CA ILE A 657 10.07 -6.37 -10.66
C ILE A 657 11.54 -6.59 -10.99
N PHE A 658 11.83 -7.49 -11.93
CA PHE A 658 13.17 -7.62 -12.50
C PHE A 658 13.58 -6.37 -13.28
N ILE A 659 14.87 -6.02 -13.27
CA ILE A 659 15.41 -4.82 -13.92
C ILE A 659 14.99 -4.77 -15.39
N GLU A 660 15.18 -5.89 -16.08
CA GLU A 660 14.88 -6.09 -17.49
C GLU A 660 13.40 -5.87 -17.86
N ASN A 661 12.48 -6.10 -16.93
CA ASN A 661 11.04 -5.86 -17.12
C ASN A 661 10.64 -4.42 -16.79
N GLY A 662 11.35 -3.78 -15.85
CA GLY A 662 11.05 -2.44 -15.37
C GLY A 662 11.59 -1.31 -16.25
N LEU A 663 12.82 -1.45 -16.74
CA LEU A 663 13.49 -0.41 -17.54
C LEU A 663 12.69 0.02 -18.79
N PRO A 664 12.07 -0.89 -19.57
CA PRO A 664 11.24 -0.49 -20.71
C PRO A 664 10.07 0.43 -20.35
N ILE A 665 9.49 0.29 -19.15
CA ILE A 665 8.41 1.17 -18.67
C ILE A 665 8.99 2.51 -18.23
N LEU A 666 10.09 2.50 -17.45
CA LEU A 666 10.74 3.73 -16.97
C LEU A 666 11.23 4.62 -18.11
N TYR A 667 11.62 4.02 -19.23
CA TYR A 667 12.05 4.72 -20.44
C TYR A 667 10.93 5.58 -21.07
N LEU A 668 9.66 5.24 -20.86
CA LEU A 668 8.52 5.99 -21.40
C LEU A 668 8.24 7.31 -20.67
N ALA A 669 8.88 7.56 -19.52
CA ALA A 669 8.56 8.70 -18.68
C ALA A 669 9.76 9.55 -18.27
N LYS A 670 9.50 10.83 -18.00
CA LYS A 670 10.52 11.77 -17.52
C LYS A 670 10.92 11.51 -16.07
N ARG A 671 9.95 11.36 -15.17
CA ARG A 671 10.16 11.12 -13.73
C ARG A 671 9.87 9.67 -13.36
N LYS A 672 10.72 9.09 -12.51
CA LYS A 672 10.72 7.67 -12.14
C LYS A 672 10.45 7.53 -10.65
N ILE A 673 9.30 6.94 -10.33
CA ILE A 673 8.84 6.70 -8.97
C ILE A 673 8.76 5.19 -8.76
N LEU A 674 9.54 4.68 -7.81
CA LEU A 674 9.58 3.26 -7.49
C LEU A 674 9.08 3.05 -6.07
N ALA A 675 7.95 2.37 -5.90
CA ALA A 675 7.42 2.00 -4.61
C ALA A 675 7.66 0.51 -4.34
N GLY A 676 8.10 0.17 -3.13
CA GLY A 676 8.38 -1.23 -2.79
C GLY A 676 9.06 -1.39 -1.44
N ASP A 677 9.63 -2.57 -1.21
CA ASP A 677 10.32 -2.87 0.05
C ASP A 677 11.45 -3.88 -0.12
N THR A 678 12.68 -3.44 0.14
CA THR A 678 13.88 -4.27 0.00
C THR A 678 13.96 -5.39 1.04
N GLN A 679 13.23 -5.27 2.15
CA GLN A 679 13.16 -6.27 3.22
C GLN A 679 12.03 -7.29 3.02
N GLN A 680 11.24 -7.14 1.95
CA GLN A 680 10.26 -8.13 1.52
C GLN A 680 10.81 -9.03 0.42
N MET A 681 9.97 -9.92 -0.10
CA MET A 681 10.34 -10.87 -1.15
C MET A 681 10.87 -10.17 -2.39
N LYS A 682 11.99 -10.70 -2.89
CA LYS A 682 12.62 -10.35 -4.15
C LYS A 682 11.91 -11.05 -5.33
N PRO A 683 12.18 -10.65 -6.57
CA PRO A 683 11.58 -11.30 -7.73
C PRO A 683 12.12 -12.74 -7.82
N ASN A 684 11.22 -13.73 -7.81
CA ASN A 684 11.60 -15.13 -7.91
C ASN A 684 11.35 -15.65 -9.33
N ASN A 685 12.34 -16.34 -9.91
CA ASN A 685 12.21 -16.94 -11.23
C ASN A 685 11.77 -18.41 -11.09
N TRP A 686 10.47 -18.68 -11.16
CA TRP A 686 9.89 -20.01 -10.87
C TRP A 686 10.31 -21.09 -11.87
N PHE A 687 10.67 -20.69 -13.09
CA PHE A 687 10.94 -21.60 -14.21
C PHE A 687 12.30 -21.38 -14.87
N GLY A 688 13.17 -20.50 -14.35
CA GLY A 688 14.38 -20.00 -15.03
C GLY A 688 15.67 -20.13 -14.20
N THR A 689 16.83 -20.26 -14.86
CA THR A 689 18.14 -20.04 -14.23
C THR A 689 18.63 -18.67 -14.72
N ARG A 690 18.77 -17.67 -13.84
CA ARG A 690 19.28 -16.35 -14.25
C ARG A 690 20.76 -16.46 -14.59
N GLN A 691 21.18 -15.78 -15.67
CA GLN A 691 22.60 -15.58 -15.90
C GLN A 691 23.10 -14.51 -14.92
N SER A 692 24.23 -14.80 -14.29
CA SER A 692 24.95 -13.85 -13.44
C SER A 692 26.30 -13.56 -14.07
N ASP A 693 26.70 -12.30 -14.02
CA ASP A 693 28.01 -11.80 -14.41
C ASP A 693 28.50 -10.78 -13.37
N ASP A 694 29.72 -10.29 -13.53
CA ASP A 694 30.30 -9.28 -12.64
C ASP A 694 29.70 -7.87 -12.84
N SER A 695 28.71 -7.72 -13.73
CA SER A 695 28.03 -6.45 -13.95
C SER A 695 26.98 -6.18 -12.87
N ILE A 696 26.63 -4.90 -12.68
CA ILE A 696 25.55 -4.50 -11.77
C ILE A 696 24.20 -5.17 -12.12
N PHE A 697 23.98 -5.49 -13.40
CA PHE A 697 22.75 -6.15 -13.87
C PHE A 697 22.70 -7.64 -13.51
N GLY A 698 23.86 -8.29 -13.33
CA GLY A 698 23.98 -9.65 -12.86
C GLY A 698 23.97 -9.79 -11.33
N GLN A 699 24.32 -8.73 -10.60
CA GLN A 699 24.43 -8.71 -9.13
C GLN A 699 23.17 -8.26 -8.40
N VAL A 700 22.31 -7.45 -9.05
CA VAL A 700 21.15 -6.86 -8.40
C VAL A 700 19.87 -7.66 -8.68
N ASP A 701 19.13 -7.97 -7.61
CA ASP A 701 17.97 -8.86 -7.66
C ASP A 701 16.70 -8.19 -8.20
N SER A 702 16.51 -6.89 -7.95
CA SER A 702 15.27 -6.17 -8.28
C SER A 702 15.51 -4.76 -8.83
N LEU A 703 14.50 -4.22 -9.53
CA LEU A 703 14.50 -2.85 -10.02
C LEU A 703 14.62 -1.82 -8.89
N LEU A 704 14.00 -2.09 -7.74
CA LEU A 704 14.10 -1.22 -6.56
C LEU A 704 15.54 -1.16 -6.03
N ASP A 705 16.20 -2.32 -5.90
CA ASP A 705 17.59 -2.38 -5.44
C ASP A 705 18.53 -1.68 -6.44
N TYR A 706 18.23 -1.79 -7.75
CA TYR A 706 18.97 -1.11 -8.80
C TYR A 706 18.86 0.41 -8.65
N ALA A 707 17.65 0.94 -8.50
CA ALA A 707 17.44 2.37 -8.27
C ALA A 707 18.14 2.88 -7.00
N LEU A 708 18.11 2.12 -5.91
CA LEU A 708 18.82 2.46 -4.68
C LEU A 708 20.35 2.45 -4.87
N SER A 709 20.88 1.50 -5.64
CA SER A 709 22.32 1.42 -5.95
C SER A 709 22.82 2.59 -6.80
N LEU A 710 21.96 3.13 -7.67
CA LEU A 710 22.23 4.35 -8.44
C LEU A 710 22.14 5.63 -7.58
N GLY A 711 21.60 5.53 -6.35
CA GLY A 711 21.50 6.65 -5.41
C GLY A 711 20.16 7.40 -5.44
N VAL A 712 19.12 6.86 -6.10
CA VAL A 712 17.78 7.47 -6.10
C VAL A 712 17.31 7.71 -4.67
N PHE A 713 16.78 8.91 -4.40
CA PHE A 713 16.46 9.35 -3.04
C PHE A 713 15.33 8.49 -2.41
N PRO A 714 15.59 7.77 -1.30
CA PRO A 714 14.59 6.95 -0.65
C PRO A 714 13.85 7.71 0.44
N ILE A 715 12.54 7.49 0.53
CA ILE A 715 11.69 7.96 1.62
C ILE A 715 11.01 6.76 2.26
N LEU A 716 11.30 6.55 3.55
CA LEU A 716 10.70 5.50 4.35
C LEU A 716 9.33 5.95 4.87
N LEU A 717 8.30 5.14 4.64
CA LEU A 717 7.00 5.26 5.26
C LEU A 717 7.05 4.59 6.64
N ASP A 718 6.83 5.38 7.69
CA ASP A 718 7.27 5.06 9.04
C ASP A 718 6.17 4.57 9.99
N LYS A 719 4.89 4.51 9.58
CA LYS A 719 3.76 4.14 10.46
C LYS A 719 3.01 2.92 9.96
N ASN A 720 2.80 1.93 10.84
CA ASN A 720 2.00 0.74 10.55
C ASN A 720 0.52 0.94 10.92
N TYR A 721 -0.34 0.99 9.91
CA TYR A 721 -1.79 1.08 10.08
C TYR A 721 -2.47 -0.28 10.10
N ARG A 722 -1.83 -1.32 9.56
CA ARG A 722 -2.45 -2.64 9.36
C ARG A 722 -2.71 -3.40 10.66
N SER A 723 -1.70 -3.55 11.51
CA SER A 723 -1.77 -4.44 12.66
C SER A 723 -2.46 -3.75 13.83
N ASN A 724 -3.41 -4.44 14.47
CA ASN A 724 -4.08 -3.93 15.65
C ASN A 724 -3.30 -4.19 16.95
N HIS A 725 -2.22 -4.96 16.86
CA HIS A 725 -1.31 -5.19 17.98
C HIS A 725 0.14 -4.93 17.56
N ALA A 726 0.85 -4.11 18.33
CA ALA A 726 2.27 -3.80 18.14
C ALA A 726 3.16 -5.06 18.21
N ALA A 727 2.73 -6.03 19.03
CA ALA A 727 3.41 -7.33 19.19
C ALA A 727 3.60 -8.09 17.86
N LEU A 728 2.65 -7.96 16.92
CA LEU A 728 2.72 -8.60 15.61
C LEU A 728 3.88 -8.04 14.76
N MET A 729 4.21 -6.74 14.94
CA MET A 729 5.24 -6.05 14.18
C MET A 729 6.59 -5.98 14.89
N THR A 730 6.69 -6.35 16.18
CA THR A 730 7.91 -6.17 16.99
C THR A 730 9.13 -6.81 16.37
N PHE A 731 9.02 -8.09 16.01
CA PHE A 731 10.14 -8.84 15.45
C PHE A 731 10.57 -8.25 14.10
N SER A 732 9.59 -7.91 13.26
CA SER A 732 9.79 -7.30 11.95
C SER A 732 10.50 -5.94 12.08
N SER A 733 9.99 -5.05 12.92
CA SER A 733 10.57 -3.72 13.18
C SER A 733 12.01 -3.80 13.69
N LYS A 734 12.28 -4.66 14.67
CA LYS A 734 13.62 -4.82 15.27
C LYS A 734 14.65 -5.38 14.29
N HIS A 735 14.31 -6.45 13.56
CA HIS A 735 15.29 -7.22 12.78
C HIS A 735 15.40 -6.83 11.31
N PHE A 736 14.39 -6.14 10.75
CA PHE A 736 14.38 -5.76 9.34
C PHE A 736 14.38 -4.24 9.13
N TYR A 737 13.91 -3.45 10.10
CA TYR A 737 13.74 -2.00 9.94
C TYR A 737 14.40 -1.17 11.04
N ASN A 738 15.36 -1.73 11.78
CA ASN A 738 16.14 -1.02 12.81
C ASN A 738 15.28 -0.17 13.78
N SER A 739 14.08 -0.64 14.10
CA SER A 739 13.14 0.04 14.99
C SER A 739 12.69 1.45 14.53
N THR A 740 12.79 1.75 13.24
CA THR A 740 12.28 3.02 12.69
C THR A 740 10.81 2.98 12.32
N LEU A 741 10.16 1.81 12.43
CA LEU A 741 8.74 1.62 12.14
C LEU A 741 7.91 1.79 13.41
N ASP A 742 7.02 2.77 13.40
CA ASP A 742 6.00 2.97 14.42
C ASP A 742 4.87 1.93 14.30
N ALA A 743 4.68 1.17 15.37
CA ALA A 743 3.62 0.19 15.50
C ALA A 743 3.02 0.28 16.90
N ILE A 744 1.72 0.52 16.97
CA ILE A 744 0.99 0.68 18.23
C ILE A 744 -0.26 -0.21 18.27
N ASP A 745 -0.64 -0.60 19.48
CA ASP A 745 -1.86 -1.34 19.78
C ASP A 745 -3.08 -0.47 19.52
N SER A 746 -4.13 -1.04 18.92
CA SER A 746 -5.43 -0.41 18.77
C SER A 746 -6.12 -0.27 20.12
N ALA A 747 -6.75 0.87 20.38
CA ALA A 747 -7.45 1.12 21.64
C ALA A 747 -8.64 0.16 21.87
N THR A 748 -9.17 -0.45 20.81
CA THR A 748 -10.38 -1.31 20.84
C THR A 748 -10.09 -2.81 20.72
N SER A 749 -8.86 -3.22 20.44
CA SER A 749 -8.50 -4.64 20.30
C SER A 749 -7.70 -5.09 21.53
N TRP A 750 -8.30 -5.96 22.36
CA TRP A 750 -7.72 -6.38 23.64
C TRP A 750 -7.41 -7.88 23.69
N SER A 751 -7.11 -8.50 22.55
CA SER A 751 -6.62 -9.88 22.56
C SER A 751 -5.47 -10.00 23.56
N THR A 752 -5.64 -10.84 24.57
CA THR A 752 -4.63 -11.06 25.60
C THR A 752 -3.38 -11.75 25.04
N ASN A 753 -3.48 -12.34 23.85
CA ASN A 753 -2.40 -13.05 23.18
C ASN A 753 -2.47 -12.92 21.64
N PRO A 754 -1.94 -11.84 21.04
CA PRO A 754 -1.95 -11.65 19.59
C PRO A 754 -1.03 -12.62 18.83
N ILE A 755 -0.04 -13.22 19.50
CA ILE A 755 0.81 -14.28 18.94
C ILE A 755 0.69 -15.52 19.84
N GLU A 756 -0.18 -16.43 19.46
CA GLU A 756 -0.35 -17.70 20.16
C GLU A 756 0.59 -18.76 19.58
N VAL A 757 1.28 -19.50 20.44
CA VAL A 757 2.21 -20.56 20.02
C VAL A 757 1.72 -21.87 20.62
N ILE A 758 1.46 -22.84 19.76
CA ILE A 758 0.98 -24.16 20.15
C ILE A 758 2.07 -25.18 19.78
N GLN A 759 2.61 -25.82 20.81
CA GLN A 759 3.55 -26.92 20.65
C GLN A 759 2.78 -28.20 20.28
N VAL A 760 3.12 -28.82 19.14
CA VAL A 760 2.53 -30.08 18.69
C VAL A 760 3.48 -31.22 19.02
N GLU A 761 3.17 -31.99 20.07
CA GLU A 761 4.05 -33.02 20.65
C GLU A 761 4.24 -34.25 19.76
N ASP A 762 3.20 -34.66 19.03
CA ASP A 762 3.19 -35.83 18.14
C ASP A 762 3.55 -35.50 16.68
N GLY A 763 4.07 -34.30 16.44
CA GLY A 763 4.52 -33.89 15.12
C GLY A 763 5.80 -34.60 14.68
N ALA A 764 5.83 -34.99 13.41
CA ALA A 764 7.00 -35.59 12.78
C ALA A 764 7.13 -35.09 11.34
N TRP A 765 8.35 -34.76 10.93
CA TRP A 765 8.64 -34.35 9.56
C TRP A 765 8.83 -35.58 8.66
N GLU A 766 7.78 -35.95 7.94
CA GLU A 766 7.75 -37.13 7.07
C GLU A 766 7.41 -36.73 5.64
N ASN A 767 8.25 -37.10 4.67
CA ASN A 767 8.05 -36.73 3.26
C ASN A 767 7.82 -35.22 3.04
N GLN A 768 8.58 -34.40 3.79
CA GLN A 768 8.53 -32.93 3.76
C GLN A 768 7.22 -32.30 4.28
N LYS A 769 6.45 -33.03 5.09
CA LYS A 769 5.21 -32.54 5.70
C LYS A 769 5.11 -33.01 7.17
N ASN A 770 4.24 -32.36 7.92
CA ASN A 770 3.89 -32.74 9.28
C ASN A 770 2.38 -32.94 9.39
N VAL A 771 1.98 -34.20 9.57
CA VAL A 771 0.57 -34.61 9.56
C VAL A 771 -0.17 -34.12 10.80
N ALA A 772 0.48 -34.13 11.97
CA ALA A 772 -0.14 -33.68 13.21
C ALA A 772 -0.41 -32.17 13.17
N GLU A 773 0.58 -31.37 12.77
CA GLU A 773 0.40 -29.92 12.59
C GLU A 773 -0.69 -29.60 11.55
N ALA A 774 -0.74 -30.33 10.43
CA ALA A 774 -1.74 -30.12 9.38
C ALA A 774 -3.17 -30.35 9.89
N LYS A 775 -3.39 -31.42 10.66
CA LYS A 775 -4.70 -31.70 11.27
C LYS A 775 -5.08 -30.62 12.29
N LYS A 776 -4.13 -30.20 13.13
CA LYS A 776 -4.38 -29.16 14.14
C LYS A 776 -4.67 -27.80 13.49
N ALA A 777 -4.02 -27.48 12.37
CA ALA A 777 -4.31 -26.27 11.61
C ALA A 777 -5.76 -26.24 11.08
N ILE A 778 -6.25 -27.37 10.59
CA ILE A 778 -7.63 -27.51 10.11
C ILE A 778 -8.63 -27.39 11.27
N GLU A 779 -8.38 -28.04 12.40
CA GLU A 779 -9.22 -27.94 13.61
C GLU A 779 -9.36 -26.48 14.05
N ILE A 780 -8.24 -25.76 14.17
CA ILE A 780 -8.23 -24.34 14.55
C ILE A 780 -8.92 -23.48 13.50
N ALA A 781 -8.74 -23.77 12.20
CA ALA A 781 -9.41 -23.02 11.15
C ALA A 781 -10.94 -23.16 11.24
N ILE A 782 -11.45 -24.35 11.56
CA ILE A 782 -12.88 -24.59 11.76
C ILE A 782 -13.39 -23.82 12.99
N GLU A 783 -12.70 -23.91 14.12
CA GLU A 783 -13.07 -23.22 15.37
C GLU A 783 -13.09 -21.68 15.27
N ASN A 784 -12.45 -21.13 14.24
CA ASN A 784 -12.27 -19.70 14.06
C ASN A 784 -12.97 -19.17 12.79
N LEU A 785 -13.64 -20.03 12.01
CA LEU A 785 -14.28 -19.65 10.75
C LEU A 785 -15.39 -18.60 10.95
N ASP A 786 -16.09 -18.66 12.09
CA ASP A 786 -17.15 -17.71 12.45
C ASP A 786 -16.63 -16.50 13.24
N LYS A 787 -15.38 -16.55 13.73
CA LYS A 787 -14.78 -15.49 14.56
C LYS A 787 -14.03 -14.43 13.74
N TYR A 788 -13.54 -14.81 12.57
CA TYR A 788 -12.75 -13.95 11.70
C TYR A 788 -13.35 -13.92 10.29
N GLU A 789 -13.32 -12.75 9.65
CA GLU A 789 -13.85 -12.60 8.28
C GLU A 789 -12.94 -13.33 7.29
N LYS A 790 -11.63 -13.13 7.45
CA LYS A 790 -10.61 -13.71 6.58
C LYS A 790 -9.53 -14.44 7.38
N ILE A 791 -9.20 -15.66 6.93
CA ILE A 791 -8.21 -16.56 7.53
C ILE A 791 -7.18 -16.97 6.47
N ILE A 792 -5.91 -17.02 6.84
CA ILE A 792 -4.86 -17.66 6.05
C ILE A 792 -4.30 -18.85 6.83
N ILE A 793 -4.28 -20.04 6.21
CA ILE A 793 -3.43 -21.16 6.64
C ILE A 793 -2.12 -21.08 5.86
N LEU A 794 -1.02 -20.88 6.58
CA LEU A 794 0.32 -20.70 6.03
C LEU A 794 1.20 -21.92 6.31
N GLY A 795 1.60 -22.64 5.26
CA GLY A 795 2.63 -23.67 5.33
C GLY A 795 4.03 -23.10 5.10
N PHE A 796 5.02 -23.49 5.91
CA PHE A 796 6.41 -23.06 5.71
C PHE A 796 7.12 -23.78 4.55
N ASN A 797 6.42 -24.70 3.88
CA ASN A 797 6.85 -25.31 2.63
C ASN A 797 5.62 -25.69 1.77
N GLY A 798 5.81 -25.79 0.46
CA GLY A 798 4.72 -26.12 -0.47
C GLY A 798 4.07 -27.49 -0.24
N LYS A 799 4.84 -28.51 0.20
CA LYS A 799 4.31 -29.86 0.46
C LYS A 799 3.32 -29.90 1.63
N GLN A 800 3.54 -29.06 2.64
CA GLN A 800 2.63 -28.88 3.77
C GLN A 800 1.33 -28.24 3.31
N SER A 801 1.40 -27.14 2.55
CA SER A 801 0.22 -26.46 2.02
C SER A 801 -0.58 -27.36 1.07
N ASP A 802 0.09 -28.06 0.14
CA ASP A 802 -0.55 -29.04 -0.76
C ASP A 802 -1.31 -30.11 0.01
N TYR A 803 -0.72 -30.61 1.11
CA TYR A 803 -1.32 -31.65 1.92
C TYR A 803 -2.56 -31.14 2.69
N ILE A 804 -2.52 -29.93 3.21
CA ILE A 804 -3.65 -29.28 3.87
C ILE A 804 -4.79 -29.05 2.87
N THR A 805 -4.49 -28.51 1.68
CA THR A 805 -5.46 -28.33 0.60
C THR A 805 -6.13 -29.65 0.23
N TRP A 806 -5.33 -30.71 0.09
CA TRP A 806 -5.85 -32.04 -0.21
C TRP A 806 -6.75 -32.59 0.91
N LEU A 807 -6.38 -32.40 2.18
CA LEU A 807 -7.21 -32.81 3.32
C LEU A 807 -8.55 -32.07 3.34
N ILE A 808 -8.53 -30.76 3.08
CA ILE A 808 -9.73 -29.91 3.05
C ILE A 808 -10.69 -30.37 1.96
N PHE A 809 -10.25 -30.45 0.70
CA PHE A 809 -11.12 -30.87 -0.41
C PHE A 809 -11.61 -32.31 -0.29
N ARG A 810 -10.95 -33.14 0.53
CA ARG A 810 -11.36 -34.53 0.74
C ARG A 810 -12.40 -34.67 1.84
N ASN A 811 -12.24 -33.94 2.95
CA ASN A 811 -12.94 -34.24 4.20
C ASN A 811 -13.72 -33.04 4.81
N HIS A 812 -13.48 -31.81 4.36
CA HIS A 812 -13.97 -30.57 5.01
C HIS A 812 -14.71 -29.66 4.02
N PRO A 813 -15.97 -29.97 3.66
CA PRO A 813 -16.77 -29.17 2.73
C PRO A 813 -16.97 -27.71 3.18
N GLU A 814 -17.06 -27.48 4.49
CA GLU A 814 -17.18 -26.16 5.11
C GLU A 814 -15.97 -25.25 4.78
N LEU A 815 -14.76 -25.81 4.85
CA LEU A 815 -13.54 -25.08 4.49
C LEU A 815 -13.38 -24.96 2.97
N GLU A 816 -13.82 -25.95 2.18
CA GLU A 816 -13.88 -25.84 0.71
C GLU A 816 -14.78 -24.67 0.28
N GLU A 817 -15.93 -24.50 0.94
CA GLU A 817 -16.83 -23.36 0.67
C GLU A 817 -16.19 -22.02 1.06
N ALA A 818 -15.51 -21.97 2.20
CA ALA A 818 -14.76 -20.79 2.62
C ALA A 818 -13.63 -20.41 1.65
N ILE A 819 -12.95 -21.40 1.05
CA ILE A 819 -11.95 -21.18 -0.02
C ILE A 819 -12.61 -20.59 -1.26
N LYS A 820 -13.75 -21.14 -1.71
CA LYS A 820 -14.51 -20.62 -2.86
C LYS A 820 -14.97 -19.18 -2.65
N LYS A 821 -15.39 -18.84 -1.43
CA LYS A 821 -15.78 -17.48 -1.02
C LYS A 821 -14.59 -16.56 -0.73
N ARG A 822 -13.34 -17.03 -0.87
CA ARG A 822 -12.10 -16.31 -0.53
C ARG A 822 -12.03 -15.82 0.93
N ARG A 823 -12.79 -16.45 1.85
CA ARG A 823 -12.69 -16.24 3.30
C ARG A 823 -11.52 -17.03 3.90
N LEU A 824 -11.21 -18.19 3.33
CA LEU A 824 -10.03 -18.99 3.71
C LEU A 824 -9.04 -19.03 2.54
N LEU A 825 -7.79 -18.70 2.80
CA LEU A 825 -6.69 -18.84 1.85
C LEU A 825 -5.68 -19.84 2.37
N ILE A 826 -5.21 -20.73 1.50
CA ILE A 826 -4.09 -21.63 1.81
C ILE A 826 -2.89 -21.13 1.02
N ARG A 827 -1.83 -20.79 1.73
CA ARG A 827 -0.60 -20.24 1.17
C ARG A 827 0.61 -20.99 1.72
N ASN A 828 1.73 -20.84 1.03
CA ASN A 828 3.03 -21.18 1.55
C ASN A 828 3.87 -19.90 1.75
N ILE A 829 5.01 -20.02 2.43
CA ILE A 829 5.89 -18.88 2.70
C ILE A 829 6.40 -18.19 1.40
N GLU A 830 6.44 -18.93 0.29
CA GLU A 830 6.94 -18.48 -1.01
C GLU A 830 5.88 -17.68 -1.79
N ASN A 831 4.58 -17.88 -1.53
CA ASN A 831 3.48 -17.27 -2.31
C ASN A 831 2.42 -16.52 -1.50
N ILE A 832 2.65 -16.27 -0.20
CA ILE A 832 1.72 -15.49 0.64
C ILE A 832 1.74 -13.97 0.34
N GLN A 833 2.66 -13.50 -0.49
CA GLN A 833 2.87 -12.07 -0.69
C GLN A 833 1.69 -11.37 -1.39
N GLY A 834 1.17 -10.33 -0.72
CA GLY A 834 0.02 -9.55 -1.19
C GLY A 834 -1.28 -9.95 -0.49
N ASP A 835 -1.33 -11.15 0.08
CA ASP A 835 -2.44 -11.57 0.93
C ASP A 835 -2.31 -10.99 2.34
N GLU A 836 -3.45 -10.81 2.99
CA GLU A 836 -3.57 -10.41 4.40
C GLU A 836 -4.85 -11.04 4.95
N ALA A 837 -4.86 -11.31 6.26
CA ALA A 837 -6.00 -11.90 6.96
C ALA A 837 -6.07 -11.40 8.41
N ASP A 838 -7.25 -11.48 9.00
CA ASP A 838 -7.45 -11.14 10.41
C ASP A 838 -6.73 -12.17 11.28
N LEU A 839 -6.86 -13.44 10.92
CA LEU A 839 -6.16 -14.57 11.52
C LEU A 839 -5.20 -15.25 10.54
N VAL A 840 -3.94 -15.45 10.97
CA VAL A 840 -2.97 -16.29 10.28
C VAL A 840 -2.64 -17.52 11.14
N ILE A 841 -2.84 -18.71 10.59
CA ILE A 841 -2.50 -19.99 11.20
C ILE A 841 -1.25 -20.53 10.49
N ALA A 842 -0.09 -20.40 11.11
CA ALA A 842 1.18 -20.82 10.56
C ALA A 842 1.55 -22.24 11.04
N THR A 843 1.91 -23.12 10.11
CA THR A 843 2.45 -24.46 10.37
C THR A 843 3.88 -24.55 9.84
N LEU A 844 4.83 -24.78 10.76
CA LEU A 844 6.25 -24.82 10.44
C LEU A 844 6.64 -26.13 9.74
N ALA A 845 5.94 -27.22 10.06
CA ALA A 845 6.16 -28.59 9.64
C ALA A 845 7.49 -29.24 10.07
N TYR A 846 8.47 -28.47 10.55
CA TYR A 846 9.78 -28.98 10.92
C TYR A 846 9.79 -29.57 12.34
N ASP A 847 10.62 -30.59 12.53
CA ASP A 847 10.92 -31.22 13.81
C ASP A 847 12.45 -31.20 14.10
N LYS A 848 12.87 -31.73 15.25
CA LYS A 848 14.28 -31.81 15.66
C LYS A 848 15.18 -32.65 14.72
N ASN A 849 14.59 -33.56 13.94
CA ASN A 849 15.33 -34.44 13.02
C ASN A 849 15.42 -33.85 11.61
N THR A 850 14.70 -32.77 11.36
CA THR A 850 14.66 -32.09 10.08
C THR A 850 16.02 -31.47 9.80
N LYS A 851 16.58 -31.73 8.61
CA LYS A 851 17.79 -31.04 8.13
C LYS A 851 17.43 -29.62 7.68
N ILE A 852 17.22 -28.72 8.64
CA ILE A 852 16.69 -27.37 8.43
C ILE A 852 17.51 -26.55 7.42
N GLN A 853 18.81 -26.81 7.30
CA GLN A 853 19.71 -26.18 6.34
C GLN A 853 19.30 -26.33 4.86
N TYR A 854 18.47 -27.32 4.52
CA TYR A 854 17.96 -27.51 3.15
C TYR A 854 16.54 -26.95 2.94
N SER A 855 15.92 -26.44 4.01
CA SER A 855 14.58 -25.86 3.97
C SER A 855 14.59 -24.48 3.31
N TYR A 856 13.41 -23.99 2.90
CA TYR A 856 13.30 -22.70 2.23
C TYR A 856 13.73 -21.52 3.13
N VAL A 857 13.38 -21.56 4.42
CA VAL A 857 13.75 -20.50 5.37
C VAL A 857 15.25 -20.36 5.61
N ALA A 858 16.04 -21.38 5.27
CA ALA A 858 17.50 -21.35 5.40
C ALA A 858 18.21 -20.84 4.13
N ARG A 859 17.53 -20.78 2.99
CA ARG A 859 18.13 -20.37 1.71
C ARG A 859 18.21 -18.85 1.58
N PRO A 860 19.05 -18.32 0.68
CA PRO A 860 19.04 -16.89 0.35
C PRO A 860 17.63 -16.40 0.02
N GLY A 861 17.18 -15.34 0.70
CA GLY A 861 15.82 -14.80 0.58
C GLY A 861 14.82 -15.41 1.55
N GLY A 862 15.20 -16.45 2.31
CA GLY A 862 14.39 -17.07 3.34
C GLY A 862 13.99 -16.09 4.45
N LYS A 863 14.90 -15.18 4.85
CA LYS A 863 14.57 -14.11 5.83
C LYS A 863 13.51 -13.15 5.32
N ASN A 864 13.54 -12.81 4.03
CA ASN A 864 12.60 -11.90 3.38
C ASN A 864 11.20 -12.54 3.33
N ALA A 865 11.13 -13.81 2.98
CA ALA A 865 9.89 -14.58 2.98
C ALA A 865 9.32 -14.75 4.41
N LEU A 866 10.18 -14.95 5.41
CA LEU A 866 9.78 -14.96 6.82
C LEU A 866 9.18 -13.61 7.23
N ASN A 867 9.86 -12.49 6.94
CA ASN A 867 9.36 -11.15 7.21
C ASN A 867 7.98 -10.90 6.57
N VAL A 868 7.85 -11.34 5.31
CA VAL A 868 6.60 -11.29 4.57
C VAL A 868 5.52 -12.12 5.27
N ALA A 869 5.81 -13.35 5.71
CA ALA A 869 4.84 -14.23 6.35
C ALA A 869 4.34 -13.72 7.72
N ILE A 870 5.26 -13.28 8.59
CA ILE A 870 4.92 -12.87 9.96
C ILE A 870 4.18 -11.52 10.00
N SER A 871 4.16 -10.78 8.89
CA SER A 871 3.50 -9.46 8.77
C SER A 871 2.11 -9.50 8.10
N ARG A 872 1.54 -10.70 7.92
CA ARG A 872 0.25 -10.92 7.22
C ARG A 872 -0.97 -10.86 8.14
N ALA A 873 -0.76 -11.03 9.44
CA ALA A 873 -1.82 -11.00 10.45
C ALA A 873 -2.19 -9.56 10.82
N LYS A 874 -3.50 -9.26 10.83
CA LYS A 874 -4.02 -7.97 11.35
C LYS A 874 -4.34 -8.05 12.84
N GLU A 875 -4.99 -9.12 13.29
CA GLU A 875 -5.44 -9.31 14.67
C GLU A 875 -4.63 -10.38 15.40
N LYS A 876 -4.48 -11.57 14.80
CA LYS A 876 -3.91 -12.72 15.50
C LYS A 876 -3.07 -13.61 14.60
N MET A 877 -1.96 -14.08 15.15
CA MET A 877 -1.15 -15.14 14.56
C MET A 877 -1.13 -16.34 15.51
N ILE A 878 -1.47 -17.52 15.01
CA ILE A 878 -1.33 -18.79 15.72
C ILE A 878 -0.21 -19.58 15.03
N VAL A 879 0.84 -19.91 15.77
CA VAL A 879 1.98 -20.67 15.26
C VAL A 879 1.96 -22.08 15.82
N LEU A 880 1.79 -23.05 14.94
CA LEU A 880 1.92 -24.48 15.20
C LEU A 880 3.36 -24.88 14.92
N LYS A 881 4.04 -25.40 15.95
CA LYS A 881 5.42 -25.85 15.81
C LYS A 881 5.68 -27.15 16.57
N THR A 882 6.52 -28.00 15.99
CA THR A 882 7.18 -29.11 16.70
C THR A 882 8.64 -28.80 17.01
N ILE A 883 9.34 -28.06 16.14
CA ILE A 883 10.75 -27.64 16.33
C ILE A 883 10.93 -26.59 17.44
N ASN A 884 12.01 -26.68 18.20
CA ASN A 884 12.47 -25.66 19.14
C ASN A 884 13.70 -24.91 18.63
N SER A 885 13.90 -23.70 19.15
CA SER A 885 15.06 -22.87 18.84
C SER A 885 16.40 -23.56 19.20
N SER A 886 16.38 -24.35 20.27
CA SER A 886 17.51 -25.15 20.77
C SER A 886 17.87 -26.34 19.87
N ASP A 887 16.96 -26.78 19.00
CA ASP A 887 17.22 -27.84 18.01
C ASP A 887 18.09 -27.33 16.84
N ILE A 888 18.29 -26.01 16.71
CA ILE A 888 19.11 -25.39 15.67
C ILE A 888 20.49 -25.03 16.25
N PRO A 889 21.56 -25.80 15.95
CA PRO A 889 22.88 -25.56 16.53
C PRO A 889 23.50 -24.26 16.01
N LEU A 890 24.08 -23.48 16.91
CA LEU A 890 24.85 -22.27 16.56
C LEU A 890 26.20 -22.70 15.98
N THR A 891 26.43 -22.37 14.71
CA THR A 891 27.73 -22.56 14.05
C THR A 891 28.30 -21.20 13.62
N PRO A 892 29.63 -20.99 13.68
CA PRO A 892 30.25 -19.71 13.30
C PRO A 892 29.89 -19.25 11.88
N ASN A 893 29.77 -20.20 10.95
CA ASN A 893 29.47 -19.96 9.53
C ASN A 893 27.98 -20.08 9.18
N MET A 894 27.09 -19.97 10.17
CA MET A 894 25.65 -20.05 9.95
C MET A 894 25.17 -18.90 9.05
N GLN A 895 24.42 -19.24 8.00
CA GLN A 895 23.85 -18.28 7.06
C GLN A 895 22.90 -17.33 7.78
N GLU A 896 22.86 -16.06 7.35
CA GLU A 896 22.05 -15.02 7.99
C GLU A 896 20.55 -15.36 7.98
N ASP A 897 20.04 -15.96 6.91
CA ASP A 897 18.63 -16.38 6.81
C ASP A 897 18.24 -17.36 7.92
N LEU A 898 19.07 -18.39 8.16
CA LEU A 898 18.83 -19.37 9.22
C LEU A 898 19.02 -18.73 10.61
N LYS A 899 19.97 -17.79 10.78
CA LYS A 899 20.14 -17.04 12.04
C LYS A 899 18.88 -16.25 12.40
N ILE A 900 18.29 -15.57 11.41
CA ILE A 900 17.05 -14.81 11.60
C ILE A 900 15.88 -15.74 11.94
N PHE A 901 15.75 -16.88 11.26
CA PHE A 901 14.73 -17.87 11.59
C PHE A 901 14.88 -18.40 13.03
N LYS A 902 16.11 -18.71 13.47
CA LYS A 902 16.38 -19.10 14.86
C LYS A 902 15.98 -17.99 15.85
N LYS A 903 16.35 -16.73 15.59
CA LYS A 903 15.97 -15.58 16.43
C LYS A 903 14.44 -15.43 16.52
N TRP A 904 13.72 -15.75 15.44
CA TRP A 904 12.26 -15.73 15.46
C TRP A 904 11.68 -16.85 16.34
N LEU A 905 12.23 -18.06 16.29
CA LEU A 905 11.86 -19.14 17.22
C LEU A 905 12.16 -18.75 18.68
N ASP A 906 13.34 -18.16 18.94
CA ASP A 906 13.69 -17.64 20.26
C ASP A 906 12.62 -16.63 20.74
N PHE A 907 12.17 -15.72 19.86
CA PHE A 907 11.10 -14.75 20.16
C PHE A 907 9.75 -15.41 20.44
N LEU A 908 9.37 -16.45 19.68
CA LEU A 908 8.14 -17.21 19.90
C LEU A 908 8.15 -17.97 21.22
N GLU A 909 9.31 -18.40 21.70
CA GLU A 909 9.46 -19.14 22.96
C GLU A 909 9.45 -18.26 24.20
N LEU A 910 9.53 -16.93 24.04
CA LEU A 910 9.38 -16.00 25.15
C LEU A 910 7.96 -16.01 25.71
N SER A 911 7.87 -15.78 27.03
CA SER A 911 6.61 -15.49 27.70
C SER A 911 5.99 -14.20 27.15
N ILE A 912 4.68 -14.03 27.34
CA ILE A 912 3.96 -12.80 26.97
C ILE A 912 4.67 -11.56 27.54
N GLU A 913 5.13 -11.64 28.79
CA GLU A 913 5.85 -10.54 29.42
C GLU A 913 7.25 -10.34 28.82
N GLY A 914 7.97 -11.41 28.49
CA GLY A 914 9.26 -11.32 27.79
C GLY A 914 9.15 -10.63 26.43
N ARG A 915 8.08 -10.90 25.67
CA ARG A 915 7.81 -10.20 24.40
C ARG A 915 7.46 -8.72 24.62
N ARG A 916 6.74 -8.39 25.70
CA ARG A 916 6.45 -7.00 26.09
C ARG A 916 7.69 -6.22 26.54
N VAL A 917 8.65 -6.86 27.19
CA VAL A 917 9.93 -6.22 27.52
C VAL A 917 10.72 -5.93 26.25
N LEU A 918 10.78 -6.88 25.31
CA LEU A 918 11.41 -6.64 24.01
C LEU A 918 10.74 -5.51 23.23
N LEU A 919 9.42 -5.37 23.29
CA LEU A 919 8.69 -4.23 22.75
C LEU A 919 9.24 -2.90 23.33
N LYS A 920 9.39 -2.80 24.66
CA LYS A 920 9.94 -1.61 25.33
C LYS A 920 11.36 -1.28 24.87
N ASP A 921 12.23 -2.29 24.79
CA ASP A 921 13.64 -2.08 24.41
C ASP A 921 13.81 -1.81 22.92
N SER A 922 12.97 -2.42 22.07
CA SER A 922 13.08 -2.27 20.62
C SER A 922 12.66 -0.86 20.21
N PHE A 923 11.70 -0.24 20.88
CA PHE A 923 11.15 1.05 20.47
C PHE A 923 11.61 2.27 21.29
N LYS A 924 12.40 2.06 22.35
CA LYS A 924 13.20 3.15 22.90
C LYS A 924 14.26 3.52 21.86
N GLN A 925 13.96 4.48 20.99
CA GLN A 925 15.04 5.24 20.39
C GLN A 925 15.84 5.91 21.52
N PRO A 926 17.16 6.05 21.38
CA PRO A 926 17.84 7.11 22.10
C PRO A 926 17.24 8.41 21.55
N GLU A 927 16.17 8.88 22.18
CA GLU A 927 15.88 10.29 22.15
C GLU A 927 17.13 10.94 22.78
N GLU A 928 18.09 11.34 21.93
CA GLU A 928 18.85 12.57 22.16
C GLU A 928 17.85 13.73 22.10
N ILE A 929 16.90 13.72 23.03
CA ILE A 929 16.17 14.89 23.43
C ILE A 929 16.91 15.32 24.67
N ASP A 930 17.59 16.45 24.54
CA ASP A 930 18.15 17.25 25.62
C ASP A 930 17.41 16.90 26.91
N GLU A 931 18.11 16.18 27.78
CA GLU A 931 17.61 15.62 29.04
C GLU A 931 17.47 16.75 30.07
N ILE A 932 16.78 17.81 29.67
CA ILE A 932 16.32 18.90 30.51
C ILE A 932 14.95 19.29 29.94
N LEU A 933 13.95 18.41 30.14
CA LEU A 933 12.60 18.94 30.38
C LEU A 933 12.78 20.07 31.39
N SER A 934 12.49 21.29 30.97
CA SER A 934 12.68 22.44 31.85
C SER A 934 11.88 22.19 33.12
N GLU A 935 12.36 22.62 34.30
CA GLU A 935 11.57 22.50 35.55
C GLU A 935 10.13 23.02 35.38
N LYS A 936 9.96 23.96 34.44
CA LYS A 936 8.71 24.58 34.00
C LYS A 936 7.74 23.59 33.34
N GLU A 937 8.18 22.74 32.40
CA GLU A 937 7.33 21.73 31.73
C GLU A 937 6.91 20.63 32.72
N LYS A 938 7.82 20.23 33.60
CA LYS A 938 7.54 19.22 34.64
C LYS A 938 6.43 19.69 35.57
N TRP A 939 6.45 20.95 35.99
CA TRP A 939 5.41 21.53 36.84
C TRP A 939 4.02 21.45 36.20
N PHE A 940 3.88 21.89 34.94
CA PHE A 940 2.58 21.90 34.25
C PHE A 940 2.01 20.48 34.10
N LYS A 941 2.80 19.53 33.58
CA LYS A 941 2.38 18.13 33.42
C LYS A 941 1.97 17.51 34.76
N LEU A 942 2.73 17.74 35.83
CA LEU A 942 2.42 17.24 37.18
C LEU A 942 1.11 17.81 37.73
N LYS A 943 0.85 19.10 37.48
CA LYS A 943 -0.38 19.76 37.91
C LYS A 943 -1.61 19.23 37.18
N VAL A 944 -1.56 19.11 35.86
CA VAL A 944 -2.65 18.51 35.07
C VAL A 944 -2.92 17.08 35.52
N TYR A 945 -1.86 16.27 35.70
CA TYR A 945 -1.98 14.92 36.22
C TYR A 945 -2.67 14.87 37.59
N SER A 946 -2.29 15.75 38.52
CA SER A 946 -2.90 15.79 39.86
C SER A 946 -4.40 16.08 39.80
N TYR A 947 -4.81 17.01 38.93
CA TYR A 947 -6.21 17.35 38.72
C TYR A 947 -7.01 16.16 38.14
N LEU A 948 -6.51 15.54 37.07
CA LEU A 948 -7.16 14.37 36.45
C LEU A 948 -7.27 13.20 37.42
N ARG A 949 -6.22 12.94 38.21
CA ARG A 949 -6.22 11.91 39.24
C ARG A 949 -7.27 12.16 40.32
N ASP A 950 -7.47 13.42 40.72
CA ASP A 950 -8.49 13.75 41.72
C ASP A 950 -9.91 13.54 41.18
N LEU A 951 -10.14 13.77 39.89
CA LEU A 951 -11.40 13.45 39.23
C LEU A 951 -11.66 11.95 39.12
N THR A 952 -10.63 11.14 38.77
CA THR A 952 -10.82 9.70 38.56
C THR A 952 -10.99 8.90 39.84
N ARG A 953 -10.50 9.40 40.99
CA ARG A 953 -10.58 8.73 42.30
C ARG A 953 -12.00 8.29 42.71
N GLN A 954 -13.02 9.01 42.25
CA GLN A 954 -14.41 8.76 42.63
C GLN A 954 -15.14 7.82 41.66
N ILE A 955 -14.47 7.37 40.59
CA ILE A 955 -15.06 6.54 39.54
C ILE A 955 -14.67 5.07 39.74
N PRO A 956 -15.63 4.14 39.82
CA PRO A 956 -15.34 2.71 39.95
C PRO A 956 -14.55 2.16 38.74
N ASN A 957 -13.57 1.28 39.02
CA ASN A 957 -12.74 0.60 38.01
C ASN A 957 -12.01 1.55 37.04
N CYS A 958 -11.73 2.78 37.48
CA CYS A 958 -11.02 3.79 36.72
C CYS A 958 -9.56 3.86 37.17
N GLU A 959 -8.62 3.70 36.25
CA GLU A 959 -7.17 3.77 36.53
C GLU A 959 -6.51 4.82 35.65
N ILE A 960 -5.56 5.58 36.19
CA ILE A 960 -4.81 6.62 35.48
C ILE A 960 -3.33 6.25 35.40
N PHE A 961 -2.79 6.29 34.18
CA PHE A 961 -1.41 5.97 33.88
C PHE A 961 -0.68 7.20 33.31
N ARG A 962 0.61 7.31 33.62
CA ARG A 962 1.53 8.28 33.00
C ARG A 962 2.45 7.53 32.05
N ASP A 963 2.90 8.22 31.00
CA ASP A 963 3.84 7.68 30.02
C ASP A 963 3.39 6.30 29.51
N TYR A 964 2.10 6.19 29.19
CA TYR A 964 1.45 4.94 28.87
C TYR A 964 1.96 4.42 27.52
N ILE A 965 2.63 3.28 27.55
CA ILE A 965 3.26 2.66 26.39
C ILE A 965 2.18 1.93 25.59
N VAL A 966 2.00 2.33 24.33
CA VAL A 966 1.02 1.71 23.41
C VAL A 966 1.70 0.92 22.29
N GLY A 967 2.99 0.63 22.42
CA GLY A 967 3.81 -0.01 21.39
C GLY A 967 5.10 0.76 21.20
N SER A 968 5.32 1.32 20.01
CA SER A 968 6.47 2.17 19.74
C SER A 968 6.39 3.58 20.30
N MET A 969 5.22 3.97 20.80
CA MET A 969 4.94 5.32 21.27
C MET A 969 4.46 5.32 22.72
N THR A 970 4.59 6.49 23.34
CA THR A 970 4.00 6.81 24.64
C THR A 970 2.92 7.87 24.48
N ILE A 971 1.84 7.70 25.25
CA ILE A 971 0.83 8.73 25.52
C ILE A 971 1.14 9.33 26.89
N ASP A 972 1.14 10.65 27.03
CA ASP A 972 1.52 11.30 28.29
C ASP A 972 0.64 10.86 29.46
N ILE A 973 -0.70 10.83 29.28
CA ILE A 973 -1.64 10.34 30.28
C ILE A 973 -2.73 9.49 29.61
N VAL A 974 -3.04 8.32 30.17
CA VAL A 974 -4.18 7.50 29.76
C VAL A 974 -5.04 7.18 30.97
N ILE A 975 -6.34 7.40 30.83
CA ILE A 975 -7.35 6.97 31.79
C ILE A 975 -8.07 5.77 31.20
N THR A 976 -8.11 4.69 31.96
CA THR A 976 -8.79 3.45 31.58
C THR A 976 -10.00 3.20 32.45
N VAL A 977 -11.04 2.60 31.89
CA VAL A 977 -12.22 2.13 32.62
C VAL A 977 -12.36 0.63 32.35
N ASN A 978 -12.33 -0.21 33.39
CA ASN A 978 -12.24 -1.66 33.27
C ASN A 978 -11.08 -2.14 32.38
N LYS A 979 -9.91 -1.50 32.51
CA LYS A 979 -8.68 -1.75 31.73
C LYS A 979 -8.79 -1.41 30.24
N ILE A 980 -9.88 -0.79 29.80
CA ILE A 980 -10.05 -0.29 28.43
C ILE A 980 -9.67 1.19 28.40
N PRO A 981 -8.81 1.66 27.48
CA PRO A 981 -8.55 3.09 27.29
C PRO A 981 -9.85 3.86 27.06
N TYR A 982 -10.17 4.79 27.97
CA TYR A 982 -11.36 5.63 27.92
C TYR A 982 -11.03 7.00 27.34
N LYS A 983 -10.09 7.71 27.96
CA LYS A 983 -9.63 9.04 27.54
C LYS A 983 -8.11 9.12 27.65
N SER A 984 -7.49 9.70 26.64
CA SER A 984 -6.05 9.81 26.51
C SER A 984 -5.67 11.28 26.31
N PHE A 985 -4.59 11.72 26.92
CA PHE A 985 -4.15 13.12 26.87
C PHE A 985 -2.70 13.20 26.41
N ILE A 986 -2.43 14.17 25.53
CA ILE A 986 -1.10 14.52 25.06
C ILE A 986 -0.81 15.97 25.41
N PHE A 987 0.40 16.25 25.86
CA PHE A 987 0.81 17.62 26.18
C PHE A 987 1.52 18.27 24.99
N ASP A 988 0.98 19.38 24.50
CA ASP A 988 1.69 20.32 23.65
C ASP A 988 2.16 21.51 24.51
N THR A 989 3.46 21.58 24.77
CA THR A 989 4.09 22.64 25.57
C THR A 989 4.71 23.75 24.70
N TYR A 990 4.42 23.74 23.39
CA TYR A 990 4.96 24.65 22.37
C TYR A 990 6.48 24.55 22.16
N ASN A 991 7.09 23.46 22.61
CA ASN A 991 8.53 23.25 22.52
C ASN A 991 8.96 22.76 21.13
N TYR A 992 8.86 23.66 20.14
CA TYR A 992 9.18 23.36 18.75
C TYR A 992 10.52 23.96 18.29
N ALA A 993 11.19 24.76 19.13
CA ALA A 993 12.42 25.49 18.80
C ALA A 993 12.29 26.35 17.52
N SER A 994 11.12 26.95 17.29
CA SER A 994 10.76 27.68 16.05
C SER A 994 10.87 26.85 14.75
N LYS A 995 10.96 25.52 14.84
CA LYS A 995 11.10 24.63 13.67
C LYS A 995 9.75 24.01 13.29
N PRO A 996 9.17 24.35 12.12
CA PRO A 996 7.88 23.77 11.69
C PRO A 996 7.87 22.25 11.58
N ILE A 997 9.02 21.62 11.32
CA ILE A 997 9.15 20.16 11.29
C ILE A 997 8.82 19.49 12.64
N ASN A 998 9.16 20.14 13.77
CA ASN A 998 8.89 19.58 15.09
C ASN A 998 7.38 19.60 15.41
N TYR A 999 6.71 20.70 15.06
CA TYR A 999 5.26 20.83 15.11
C TYR A 999 4.56 19.78 14.23
N ALA A 1000 5.04 19.61 12.99
CA ALA A 1000 4.51 18.60 12.07
C ALA A 1000 4.61 17.18 12.63
N LYS A 1001 5.77 16.81 13.21
CA LYS A 1001 5.97 15.49 13.85
C LYS A 1001 5.01 15.25 15.02
N MET A 1002 4.77 16.26 15.86
CA MET A 1002 3.84 16.14 16.98
C MET A 1002 2.41 15.90 16.48
N ARG A 1003 1.95 16.66 15.47
CA ARG A 1003 0.63 16.45 14.85
C ARG A 1003 0.51 15.07 14.22
N ASP A 1004 1.57 14.61 13.58
CA ASP A 1004 1.61 13.30 12.95
C ASP A 1004 1.47 12.16 13.98
N LYS A 1005 2.12 12.30 15.14
CA LYS A 1005 1.93 11.41 16.30
C LYS A 1005 0.48 11.37 16.78
N ILE A 1006 -0.15 12.54 16.96
CA ILE A 1006 -1.55 12.65 17.38
C ILE A 1006 -2.48 11.96 16.37
N ARG A 1007 -2.32 12.26 15.09
CA ARG A 1007 -3.14 11.67 14.01
C ARG A 1007 -2.98 10.15 13.94
N PHE A 1008 -1.77 9.63 14.14
CA PHE A 1008 -1.53 8.19 14.17
C PHE A 1008 -2.27 7.51 15.34
N LEU A 1009 -2.23 8.09 16.53
CA LEU A 1009 -2.95 7.58 17.70
C LEU A 1009 -4.48 7.59 17.50
N VAL A 1010 -5.02 8.69 16.94
CA VAL A 1010 -6.45 8.79 16.59
C VAL A 1010 -6.85 7.73 15.55
N SER A 1011 -6.01 7.47 14.54
CA SER A 1011 -6.26 6.41 13.55
C SER A 1011 -6.35 5.02 14.19
N LYS A 1012 -5.68 4.82 15.34
CA LYS A 1012 -5.68 3.60 16.16
C LYS A 1012 -6.74 3.64 17.27
N LYS A 1013 -7.76 4.49 17.09
CA LYS A 1013 -8.97 4.59 17.92
C LYS A 1013 -8.74 5.10 19.35
N TYR A 1014 -7.58 5.69 19.65
CA TYR A 1014 -7.43 6.42 20.91
C TYR A 1014 -8.21 7.72 20.86
N ASP A 1015 -9.02 7.95 21.88
CA ASP A 1015 -9.70 9.22 22.11
C ASP A 1015 -8.69 10.21 22.74
N ILE A 1016 -8.00 10.95 21.89
CA ILE A 1016 -6.91 11.88 22.24
C ILE A 1016 -7.44 13.29 22.44
N GLU A 1017 -7.19 13.86 23.62
CA GLU A 1017 -7.32 15.28 23.90
C GLU A 1017 -5.93 15.93 23.98
N VAL A 1018 -5.70 17.01 23.24
CA VAL A 1018 -4.43 17.75 23.28
C VAL A 1018 -4.55 18.86 24.33
N ILE A 1019 -3.70 18.79 25.36
CA ILE A 1019 -3.66 19.77 26.43
C ILE A 1019 -2.47 20.69 26.22
N THR A 1020 -2.76 21.99 26.12
CA THR A 1020 -1.74 23.03 26.03
C THR A 1020 -1.79 23.95 27.25
N PRO A 1021 -0.70 24.66 27.60
CA PRO A 1021 -0.73 25.66 28.67
C PRO A 1021 -1.86 26.68 28.54
N ILE A 1022 -2.24 27.02 27.30
CA ILE A 1022 -3.32 27.96 27.00
C ILE A 1022 -4.69 27.27 27.06
N SER A 1023 -4.86 26.15 26.34
CA SER A 1023 -6.15 25.47 26.24
C SER A 1023 -6.61 24.90 27.58
N TRP A 1024 -5.68 24.50 28.45
CA TRP A 1024 -5.97 23.97 29.78
C TRP A 1024 -6.86 24.88 30.62
N ILE A 1025 -6.69 26.20 30.47
CA ILE A 1025 -7.47 27.21 31.18
C ILE A 1025 -8.97 27.06 30.89
N LYS A 1026 -9.35 26.74 29.65
CA LYS A 1026 -10.73 26.53 29.21
C LYS A 1026 -11.18 25.07 29.40
N LEU A 1027 -10.28 24.14 29.13
CA LEU A 1027 -10.56 22.70 29.04
C LEU A 1027 -10.95 22.06 30.38
N GLN A 1028 -10.56 22.64 31.52
CA GLN A 1028 -10.91 22.13 32.85
C GLN A 1028 -12.42 21.88 33.02
N ASN A 1029 -13.26 22.81 32.57
CA ASN A 1029 -14.72 22.70 32.69
C ASN A 1029 -15.30 21.68 31.70
N GLU A 1030 -14.68 21.50 30.54
CA GLU A 1030 -15.11 20.51 29.55
C GLU A 1030 -14.75 19.09 29.97
N ILE A 1031 -13.56 18.90 30.56
CA ILE A 1031 -13.09 17.62 31.09
C ILE A 1031 -14.06 17.04 32.13
N LEU A 1032 -14.68 17.89 32.96
CA LEU A 1032 -15.70 17.44 33.92
C LEU A 1032 -16.88 16.72 33.26
N LYS A 1033 -17.25 17.10 32.02
CA LYS A 1033 -18.34 16.46 31.28
C LYS A 1033 -17.99 15.04 30.87
N PHE A 1034 -16.72 14.77 30.54
CA PHE A 1034 -16.26 13.44 30.18
C PHE A 1034 -16.39 12.47 31.36
N PHE A 1035 -16.16 12.94 32.58
CA PHE A 1035 -16.18 12.11 33.78
C PHE A 1035 -17.54 12.06 34.49
N ASN A 1036 -18.61 12.51 33.85
CA ASN A 1036 -19.95 12.39 34.42
C ASN A 1036 -20.43 10.91 34.41
N PRO A 1037 -21.29 10.48 35.35
CA PRO A 1037 -21.72 9.08 35.44
C PRO A 1037 -22.43 8.56 34.18
N GLY A 1038 -23.10 9.43 33.42
CA GLY A 1038 -23.81 9.07 32.19
C GLY A 1038 -22.86 8.73 31.03
N ALA A 1039 -21.81 9.52 30.85
CA ALA A 1039 -20.81 9.34 29.80
C ALA A 1039 -20.01 8.05 30.01
N ILE A 1040 -19.61 7.77 31.25
CA ILE A 1040 -18.92 6.53 31.61
C ILE A 1040 -19.84 5.31 31.41
N ARG A 1041 -21.12 5.44 31.76
CA ARG A 1041 -22.11 4.37 31.54
C ARG A 1041 -22.36 4.11 30.06
N ASN A 1042 -22.45 5.16 29.24
CA ASN A 1042 -22.60 5.03 27.78
C ASN A 1042 -21.37 4.39 27.15
N PHE A 1043 -20.17 4.81 27.56
CA PHE A 1043 -18.93 4.16 27.15
C PHE A 1043 -18.91 2.69 27.54
N TYR A 1044 -19.28 2.34 28.77
CA TYR A 1044 -19.33 0.96 29.22
C TYR A 1044 -20.32 0.11 28.41
N ASN A 1045 -21.54 0.61 28.16
CA ASN A 1045 -22.54 -0.09 27.36
C ASN A 1045 -22.09 -0.29 25.91
N SER A 1046 -21.52 0.74 25.28
CA SER A 1046 -20.99 0.66 23.90
C SER A 1046 -19.75 -0.23 23.80
N SER A 1047 -18.90 -0.27 24.82
CA SER A 1047 -17.73 -1.15 24.87
C SER A 1047 -18.14 -2.61 25.07
N ILE A 1048 -19.23 -2.86 25.81
CA ILE A 1048 -19.85 -4.18 25.90
C ILE A 1048 -20.49 -4.54 24.57
N GLU A 1049 -21.34 -3.71 23.95
CA GLU A 1049 -21.91 -4.01 22.63
C GLU A 1049 -20.84 -4.16 21.55
N GLY A 1050 -19.72 -3.45 21.63
CA GLY A 1050 -18.54 -3.64 20.78
C GLY A 1050 -17.84 -4.98 21.02
N ALA A 1051 -17.64 -5.37 22.27
CA ALA A 1051 -17.06 -6.66 22.65
C ALA A 1051 -18.02 -7.84 22.40
N THR A 1052 -19.33 -7.59 22.47
CA THR A 1052 -20.37 -8.60 22.22
C THR A 1052 -20.75 -8.66 20.74
N SER A 1053 -20.54 -7.62 19.93
CA SER A 1053 -20.73 -7.68 18.47
C SER A 1053 -19.58 -8.41 17.75
N THR A 1054 -18.41 -8.52 18.39
CA THR A 1054 -17.40 -9.54 18.01
C THR A 1054 -17.81 -10.97 18.41
N TYR A 1055 -18.85 -11.13 19.25
CA TYR A 1055 -19.35 -12.41 19.77
C TYR A 1055 -20.78 -12.77 19.34
N LEU A 1056 -21.54 -11.83 18.76
CA LEU A 1056 -22.98 -11.95 18.44
C LEU A 1056 -23.29 -11.42 17.04
N LEU A 1057 -22.50 -11.82 16.04
CA LEU A 1057 -23.01 -11.96 14.66
C LEU A 1057 -23.68 -13.33 14.46
N ASN A 1058 -24.27 -13.88 15.54
CA ASN A 1058 -24.98 -15.16 15.56
C ASN A 1058 -26.37 -14.98 16.17
N LYS A 1059 -27.35 -14.68 15.31
CA LYS A 1059 -28.66 -15.33 15.35
C LYS A 1059 -29.34 -15.16 14.00
N GLU A 1060 -29.81 -16.29 13.45
CA GLU A 1060 -30.59 -16.37 12.22
C GLU A 1060 -31.79 -15.39 12.22
N PRO A 1061 -32.22 -14.92 11.04
CA PRO A 1061 -33.37 -14.03 10.93
C PRO A 1061 -34.64 -14.81 11.32
N GLN A 1062 -35.27 -14.44 12.43
CA GLN A 1062 -36.68 -14.77 12.63
C GLN A 1062 -37.51 -13.91 11.68
N ILE A 1063 -38.13 -14.60 10.73
CA ILE A 1063 -39.22 -14.09 9.89
C ILE A 1063 -40.30 -13.54 10.83
N ILE A 1064 -40.57 -12.24 10.75
CA ILE A 1064 -41.81 -11.63 11.22
C ILE A 1064 -42.39 -10.88 10.02
N GLU A 1065 -43.48 -11.42 9.47
CA GLU A 1065 -44.36 -10.75 8.53
C GLU A 1065 -45.18 -9.66 9.25
N GLU A 1066 -45.50 -8.61 8.47
CA GLU A 1066 -46.51 -7.55 8.71
C GLU A 1066 -46.13 -6.47 9.75
N THR A 1067 -46.28 -5.16 9.54
CA THR A 1067 -47.23 -4.36 8.75
C THR A 1067 -46.64 -2.99 8.39
N SER A 1068 -47.16 -2.41 7.32
CA SER A 1068 -47.03 -1.01 6.89
C SER A 1068 -47.35 0.02 7.99
N ASN A 1069 -46.53 1.06 8.16
CA ASN A 1069 -46.91 2.48 8.07
C ASN A 1069 -45.79 3.45 8.51
N GLU A 1070 -45.68 4.54 7.73
CA GLU A 1070 -45.22 5.90 8.08
C GLU A 1070 -43.76 6.10 8.56
N VAL A 1071 -42.93 6.60 7.64
CA VAL A 1071 -41.67 7.28 7.94
C VAL A 1071 -41.95 8.76 8.10
N ASP A 1072 -41.88 9.24 9.35
CA ASP A 1072 -41.84 10.64 9.71
C ASP A 1072 -40.50 11.26 9.28
N THR A 1073 -40.61 12.35 8.54
CA THR A 1073 -39.51 13.20 8.08
C THR A 1073 -39.08 14.16 9.19
N TRP A 1074 -37.78 14.18 9.52
CA TRP A 1074 -37.16 15.28 10.26
C TRP A 1074 -35.98 15.82 9.45
N VAL A 1075 -36.29 16.65 8.46
CA VAL A 1075 -35.37 17.64 7.87
C VAL A 1075 -35.96 19.00 8.13
N GLY A 1076 -35.38 19.71 9.10
CA GLY A 1076 -35.70 21.09 9.40
C GLY A 1076 -34.44 21.94 9.30
N VAL A 1077 -34.08 22.37 8.08
CA VAL A 1077 -33.25 23.56 7.85
C VAL A 1077 -33.78 24.26 6.60
N SER A 1078 -34.18 25.52 6.76
CA SER A 1078 -34.83 26.37 5.76
C SER A 1078 -33.88 26.80 4.64
N GLN A 1079 -34.41 26.84 3.41
CA GLN A 1079 -33.68 26.98 2.15
C GLN A 1079 -33.58 28.43 1.64
N GLU A 1080 -33.54 29.44 2.50
CA GLU A 1080 -33.46 30.84 2.07
C GLU A 1080 -32.37 31.62 2.81
N LYS A 1081 -31.18 31.69 2.18
CA LYS A 1081 -30.18 32.78 2.17
C LYS A 1081 -28.78 32.21 1.91
N LEU A 1082 -28.48 31.92 0.65
CA LEU A 1082 -27.13 31.78 0.13
C LEU A 1082 -27.17 32.22 -1.35
N HIS A 1083 -27.41 33.51 -1.54
CA HIS A 1083 -27.14 34.22 -2.78
C HIS A 1083 -26.19 35.34 -2.39
N ASP A 1084 -24.90 35.13 -2.63
CA ASP A 1084 -23.98 36.11 -3.21
C ASP A 1084 -22.53 35.63 -3.07
N ALA A 1085 -21.79 35.77 -4.18
CA ALA A 1085 -20.35 35.51 -4.39
C ALA A 1085 -19.94 34.18 -5.06
N THR A 1086 -20.61 33.78 -6.15
CA THR A 1086 -20.01 32.92 -7.18
C THR A 1086 -19.69 33.74 -8.42
N GLN A 1087 -18.42 34.16 -8.57
CA GLN A 1087 -17.91 34.57 -9.88
C GLN A 1087 -17.60 33.30 -10.69
N THR A 1088 -18.53 32.92 -11.55
CA THR A 1088 -18.34 31.94 -12.62
C THR A 1088 -17.48 32.55 -13.72
N VAL A 1089 -16.38 31.87 -14.08
CA VAL A 1089 -15.64 32.16 -15.31
C VAL A 1089 -16.31 31.37 -16.42
N GLN A 1090 -16.95 32.04 -17.38
CA GLN A 1090 -17.52 31.38 -18.55
C GLN A 1090 -16.43 30.99 -19.55
N ILE A 1091 -16.49 29.75 -20.00
CA ILE A 1091 -15.80 29.29 -21.22
C ILE A 1091 -16.34 30.08 -22.42
N ASN A 1092 -15.44 30.43 -23.35
CA ASN A 1092 -15.80 31.17 -24.55
C ASN A 1092 -16.80 30.36 -25.40
N GLU A 1093 -17.88 30.96 -25.90
CA GLU A 1093 -18.89 30.25 -26.73
C GLU A 1093 -18.24 29.48 -27.90
N SER A 1094 -17.12 30.00 -28.43
CA SER A 1094 -16.33 29.35 -29.48
C SER A 1094 -15.74 27.99 -29.10
N GLU A 1095 -15.39 27.74 -27.84
CA GLU A 1095 -14.83 26.46 -27.37
C GLU A 1095 -15.94 25.41 -27.22
N ILE A 1096 -17.11 25.84 -26.71
CA ILE A 1096 -18.31 25.01 -26.60
C ILE A 1096 -18.85 24.66 -27.99
N GLN A 1097 -18.88 25.62 -28.93
CA GLN A 1097 -19.29 25.41 -30.31
C GLN A 1097 -18.35 24.42 -31.01
N ASN A 1098 -17.03 24.58 -30.87
CA ASN A 1098 -16.04 23.65 -31.41
C ASN A 1098 -16.23 22.22 -30.87
N PHE A 1099 -16.44 22.06 -29.56
CA PHE A 1099 -16.66 20.74 -28.97
C PHE A 1099 -17.98 20.11 -29.42
N LYS A 1100 -19.07 20.89 -29.47
CA LYS A 1100 -20.36 20.43 -29.99
C LYS A 1100 -20.24 20.04 -31.46
N GLU A 1101 -19.53 20.80 -32.30
CA GLU A 1101 -19.22 20.42 -33.69
C GLU A 1101 -18.39 19.13 -33.79
N VAL A 1102 -17.44 18.89 -32.87
CA VAL A 1102 -16.66 17.64 -32.84
C VAL A 1102 -17.57 16.44 -32.53
N ASN A 1103 -18.60 16.62 -31.70
CA ASN A 1103 -19.49 15.56 -31.23
C ASN A 1103 -20.86 15.47 -31.95
N ASP A 1104 -21.24 16.44 -32.78
CA ASP A 1104 -22.52 16.46 -33.49
C ASP A 1104 -22.49 15.53 -34.71
N PHE A 1105 -23.37 14.53 -34.71
CA PHE A 1105 -23.50 13.56 -35.79
C PHE A 1105 -24.67 13.86 -36.76
N SER A 1106 -25.25 15.08 -36.73
CA SER A 1106 -26.33 15.46 -37.66
C SER A 1106 -26.42 16.97 -37.97
N LYS A 1107 -25.90 17.36 -39.15
CA LYS A 1107 -26.29 18.45 -40.09
C LYS A 1107 -27.10 19.70 -39.64
N THR A 1108 -26.54 20.87 -39.98
CA THR A 1108 -27.14 22.16 -40.46
C THR A 1108 -28.24 22.87 -39.66
N VAL A 1109 -27.99 24.14 -39.29
CA VAL A 1109 -28.74 25.38 -39.67
C VAL A 1109 -28.19 26.59 -38.87
N GLU A 1110 -28.05 27.73 -39.56
CA GLU A 1110 -27.68 29.06 -39.03
C GLU A 1110 -28.63 29.57 -37.94
N ILE A 1111 -28.14 30.44 -37.02
CA ILE A 1111 -28.76 31.73 -36.66
C ILE A 1111 -27.80 32.57 -35.78
N ASN A 1112 -27.91 33.89 -36.01
CA ASN A 1112 -27.08 35.02 -35.58
C ASN A 1112 -26.85 35.27 -34.08
N VAL A 1113 -25.67 35.83 -33.85
CA VAL A 1113 -25.15 36.48 -32.64
C VAL A 1113 -25.85 37.82 -32.37
N ALA A 1114 -26.14 38.11 -31.10
CA ALA A 1114 -26.38 39.47 -30.60
C ALA A 1114 -25.60 39.72 -29.30
N GLN A 1115 -24.83 40.81 -29.31
CA GLN A 1115 -23.88 41.26 -28.27
C GLN A 1115 -24.54 41.98 -27.08
N LYS A 1116 -23.92 41.83 -25.89
CA LYS A 1116 -23.64 42.82 -24.80
C LYS A 1116 -23.41 42.03 -23.50
N SER A 1117 -22.47 42.32 -22.60
CA SER A 1117 -21.61 43.47 -22.32
C SER A 1117 -20.47 43.03 -21.39
N GLU A 1118 -19.32 43.72 -21.48
CA GLU A 1118 -18.11 43.54 -20.68
C GLU A 1118 -18.23 44.01 -19.22
N GLN A 1119 -17.21 43.61 -18.44
CA GLN A 1119 -16.75 44.13 -17.14
C GLN A 1119 -17.25 43.45 -15.86
N VAL A 1120 -16.81 42.20 -15.63
CA VAL A 1120 -16.26 41.75 -14.33
C VAL A 1120 -15.26 40.62 -14.61
N LYS A 1121 -13.97 40.93 -14.69
CA LYS A 1121 -12.88 39.95 -14.94
C LYS A 1121 -11.79 40.12 -13.89
N GLN A 1122 -11.12 39.00 -13.57
CA GLN A 1122 -9.78 38.90 -12.96
C GLN A 1122 -9.64 39.18 -11.45
N THR A 1123 -9.91 38.18 -10.60
CA THR A 1123 -9.18 38.10 -9.32
C THR A 1123 -8.91 36.66 -8.86
N ASN A 1124 -9.86 35.73 -8.99
CA ASN A 1124 -9.72 34.42 -8.32
C ASN A 1124 -9.16 33.29 -9.21
N THR A 1125 -9.35 33.36 -10.53
CA THR A 1125 -8.69 32.43 -11.48
C THR A 1125 -7.18 32.63 -11.50
N GLU A 1126 -6.71 33.85 -11.26
CA GLU A 1126 -5.29 34.17 -11.22
C GLU A 1126 -4.54 33.50 -10.07
N GLU A 1127 -5.19 33.16 -8.95
CA GLU A 1127 -4.52 32.55 -7.79
C GLU A 1127 -4.29 31.03 -8.00
N TYR A 1128 -5.28 30.34 -8.57
CA TYR A 1128 -5.14 28.96 -9.04
C TYR A 1128 -4.12 28.86 -10.19
N PHE A 1129 -4.23 29.74 -11.20
CA PHE A 1129 -3.24 29.79 -12.29
C PHE A 1129 -1.87 30.24 -11.78
N LYS A 1130 -1.74 31.12 -10.78
CA LYS A 1130 -0.46 31.45 -10.13
C LYS A 1130 0.14 30.22 -9.43
N THR A 1131 -0.65 29.40 -8.75
CA THR A 1131 -0.15 28.20 -8.08
C THR A 1131 0.35 27.15 -9.08
N VAL A 1132 -0.41 26.93 -10.15
CA VAL A 1132 -0.02 26.05 -11.26
C VAL A 1132 1.19 26.61 -12.01
N LYS A 1133 1.25 27.94 -12.18
CA LYS A 1133 2.35 28.65 -12.84
C LYS A 1133 3.62 28.68 -11.99
N VAL A 1134 3.53 28.80 -10.66
CA VAL A 1134 4.64 28.65 -9.70
C VAL A 1134 5.21 27.23 -9.79
N TRP A 1135 4.37 26.21 -9.95
CA TRP A 1135 4.83 24.85 -10.20
C TRP A 1135 5.49 24.70 -11.58
N MET A 1136 4.91 25.27 -12.64
CA MET A 1136 5.48 25.20 -13.99
C MET A 1136 6.80 25.98 -14.12
N GLU A 1137 6.89 27.19 -13.56
CA GLU A 1137 8.07 28.08 -13.59
C GLU A 1137 9.23 27.56 -12.72
N ASN A 1138 8.95 26.82 -11.64
CA ASN A 1138 10.00 26.16 -10.85
C ASN A 1138 10.46 24.81 -11.44
N THR A 1139 9.78 24.29 -12.47
CA THR A 1139 10.18 23.06 -13.18
C THR A 1139 10.97 23.30 -14.46
N SER A 1140 11.13 24.54 -14.92
CA SER A 1140 12.05 24.88 -16.01
C SER A 1140 13.48 25.05 -15.50
N GLU A 1141 14.41 24.23 -15.99
CA GLU A 1141 15.84 24.25 -15.61
C GLU A 1141 16.53 25.60 -15.87
N SER A 1142 15.94 26.49 -16.66
CA SER A 1142 16.56 27.76 -17.08
C SER A 1142 16.67 28.84 -15.99
N ASN A 1143 15.84 28.80 -14.93
CA ASN A 1143 15.79 29.88 -13.93
C ASN A 1143 16.71 29.68 -12.72
N LEU A 1144 17.42 28.54 -12.62
CA LEU A 1144 18.34 28.26 -11.50
C LEU A 1144 19.65 29.05 -11.56
N ASN A 1145 20.02 29.61 -12.73
CA ASN A 1145 21.27 30.34 -12.90
C ASN A 1145 21.18 31.86 -12.65
N GLU A 1146 19.98 32.45 -12.56
CA GLU A 1146 19.82 33.89 -12.30
C GLU A 1146 19.61 34.24 -10.82
N ALA A 1147 19.33 33.26 -9.96
CA ALA A 1147 19.16 33.47 -8.51
C ALA A 1147 20.49 33.51 -7.71
N ILE A 1148 21.65 33.45 -8.38
CA ILE A 1148 23.00 33.49 -7.76
C ILE A 1148 23.62 34.89 -7.87
N LYS A 1149 22.86 35.94 -7.56
CA LYS A 1149 23.42 37.24 -7.21
C LYS A 1149 22.83 37.73 -5.89
N PRO A 1150 23.63 37.82 -4.82
CA PRO A 1150 23.14 38.36 -3.56
C PRO A 1150 22.80 39.84 -3.75
N SER A 1151 21.58 40.21 -3.33
CA SER A 1151 21.16 41.61 -3.20
C SER A 1151 21.94 42.29 -2.07
N SER A 1152 22.10 43.61 -2.23
CA SER A 1152 23.08 44.48 -1.57
C SER A 1152 22.91 44.76 -0.07
N ASP A 1153 22.10 43.98 0.66
CA ASP A 1153 21.85 44.18 2.10
C ASP A 1153 22.50 43.11 3.01
N SER A 1154 23.43 42.32 2.48
CA SER A 1154 24.20 41.30 3.23
C SER A 1154 25.56 41.78 3.74
N LYS A 1155 25.79 43.09 3.87
CA LYS A 1155 27.06 43.67 4.36
C LYS A 1155 27.14 43.92 5.87
N GLN A 1156 26.24 43.38 6.68
CA GLN A 1156 26.27 43.55 8.15
C GLN A 1156 26.27 42.24 8.96
N ILE A 1157 26.40 41.07 8.32
CA ILE A 1157 26.47 39.78 9.02
C ILE A 1157 27.89 39.18 9.00
N ASP A 1158 28.76 39.62 8.09
CA ASP A 1158 30.15 39.16 8.05
C ASP A 1158 31.07 39.83 9.11
N ASP A 1159 30.70 40.99 9.65
CA ASP A 1159 31.49 41.69 10.68
C ASP A 1159 31.27 41.13 12.12
N VAL A 1160 30.31 40.24 12.33
CA VAL A 1160 30.02 39.63 13.66
C VAL A 1160 30.65 38.24 13.81
N LEU A 1161 31.06 37.60 12.72
CA LEU A 1161 31.77 36.31 12.75
C LEU A 1161 33.30 36.44 12.82
N GLU A 1162 33.87 37.60 12.48
CA GLU A 1162 35.31 37.88 12.65
C GLU A 1162 35.73 38.33 14.06
N GLN A 1163 34.79 38.76 14.92
CA GLN A 1163 35.12 39.16 16.31
C GLN A 1163 35.10 38.00 17.33
N LYS A 1164 34.57 36.82 16.98
CA LYS A 1164 34.64 35.62 17.84
C LYS A 1164 35.91 34.79 17.66
N HIS A 1165 36.69 35.02 16.61
CA HIS A 1165 37.96 34.31 16.38
C HIS A 1165 39.20 34.99 17.02
N HIS A 1166 39.02 36.12 17.70
CA HIS A 1166 40.12 36.90 18.29
C HIS A 1166 40.25 36.84 19.82
N LEU A 1167 39.44 36.03 20.53
CA LEU A 1167 39.44 35.96 22.01
C LEU A 1167 39.75 34.60 22.64
N GLU A 1168 40.14 33.58 21.88
CA GLU A 1168 40.65 32.30 22.42
C GLU A 1168 42.10 32.04 21.97
N LYS A 1169 43.01 32.92 22.41
CA LYS A 1169 44.47 32.68 22.43
C LYS A 1169 45.09 33.30 23.68
N SER A 1170 44.96 32.61 24.81
CA SER A 1170 45.88 32.68 25.97
C SER A 1170 45.46 31.59 26.97
N GLU A 1171 46.07 30.41 26.91
CA GLU A 1171 46.80 29.71 28.00
C GLU A 1171 46.27 28.26 27.94
N THR A 1172 46.99 27.13 27.91
CA THR A 1172 48.37 26.75 28.23
C THR A 1172 48.62 25.34 27.63
N THR A 1173 49.75 25.20 26.93
CA THR A 1173 50.64 24.02 26.77
C THR A 1173 50.23 22.62 27.29
N THR A 1174 50.29 21.58 26.43
CA THR A 1174 51.28 20.47 26.48
C THR A 1174 51.14 19.43 25.33
N ASN A 1175 52.29 19.14 24.69
CA ASN A 1175 52.74 17.98 23.89
C ASN A 1175 51.92 17.40 22.70
N LEU A 1176 52.44 17.72 21.50
CA LEU A 1176 52.29 17.02 20.21
C LEU A 1176 53.57 16.23 19.95
N ASP A 1177 53.51 14.91 19.77
CA ASP A 1177 54.61 14.13 19.17
C ASP A 1177 54.21 12.76 18.55
N ASP A 1178 52.92 12.49 18.25
CA ASP A 1178 52.49 11.16 17.74
C ASP A 1178 51.71 11.17 16.40
N HIS A 1179 51.63 12.31 15.69
CA HIS A 1179 50.76 12.41 14.50
C HIS A 1179 51.47 12.21 13.14
N ASP A 1180 52.80 12.29 13.09
CA ASP A 1180 53.57 12.18 11.84
C ASP A 1180 53.97 10.74 11.46
N ASP A 1181 53.99 9.81 12.43
CA ASP A 1181 54.26 8.38 12.15
C ASP A 1181 53.03 7.65 11.57
N PHE A 1182 51.82 8.14 11.87
CA PHE A 1182 50.57 7.56 11.34
C PHE A 1182 50.38 7.84 9.85
N ILE A 1183 50.75 9.04 9.39
CA ILE A 1183 50.63 9.44 7.98
C ILE A 1183 51.72 8.79 7.11
N LYS A 1184 52.89 8.48 7.68
CA LYS A 1184 53.96 7.74 6.98
C LYS A 1184 53.59 6.28 6.75
N LYS A 1185 52.92 5.64 7.70
CA LYS A 1185 52.48 4.24 7.60
C LYS A 1185 51.35 4.05 6.60
N MET A 1186 50.40 4.98 6.55
CA MET A 1186 49.29 4.93 5.58
C MET A 1186 49.70 5.13 4.12
N LYS A 1187 50.83 5.81 3.85
CA LYS A 1187 51.38 5.95 2.49
C LYS A 1187 52.19 4.73 2.03
N GLN A 1188 52.62 3.86 2.93
CA GLN A 1188 53.41 2.68 2.60
C GLN A 1188 52.52 1.46 2.28
N ASP A 1189 51.29 1.43 2.80
CA ASP A 1189 50.31 0.35 2.57
C ASP A 1189 49.47 0.52 1.29
N LEU A 1190 49.60 1.64 0.57
CA LEU A 1190 48.85 1.95 -0.66
C LEU A 1190 49.60 1.64 -1.97
N ASP A 1191 50.87 1.23 -1.91
CA ASP A 1191 51.68 0.87 -3.08
C ASP A 1191 51.81 -0.66 -3.32
N GLU A 1192 51.16 -1.51 -2.51
CA GLU A 1192 51.23 -2.98 -2.63
C GLU A 1192 49.86 -3.68 -2.79
N VAL A 1193 48.98 -3.24 -3.71
CA VAL A 1193 47.97 -4.15 -4.29
C VAL A 1193 47.66 -3.77 -5.75
N ASN A 1194 48.51 -4.23 -6.66
CA ASN A 1194 48.16 -4.46 -8.07
C ASN A 1194 48.08 -5.98 -8.24
N PHE A 1195 46.87 -6.54 -8.42
CA PHE A 1195 46.59 -7.75 -9.21
C PHE A 1195 45.09 -7.94 -9.40
#